data_AF-A0A9E0VME9-F1
#
_entry.id   AF-A0A9E0VME9-F1
#
_cell.length_a   1.000
_cell.length_b   1.000
_cell.length_c   1.000
_cell.angle_alpha   90.00
_cell.angle_beta   90.00
_cell.angle_gamma   90.00
#
_symmetry.space_group_name_H-M   'P 1'
#
loop_
_entity.id
_entity.type
_entity.pdbx_description
1 polymer ?
#
loop_
_entity_poly.entity_id
_entity_poly.type
_entity_poly.pdbx_seq_one_letter_code
_entity_poly.pdbx_strand_id
1 'polypeptide(L)'
;MVNASPAAQAPEVELLPGFSGQKLSQSQFTQIAGKLAGYPFVKIVLDRHEGKIHFINNNRYPFHADYVGEQILGKKPGEIDAEIDAFNQTVYFDHDRRFYFGILSLQKTPESTGPDTQFFTLETVEVDTMDRPMVEYFYGFVKDWVDPLIPVLFKPANTLQETIVKEIDPTALPRIFSHQLFAQARYIALNPGRAIGRIRAFRSEMDYKRVAHTVEWFDIVVMHRVPDDIPRVSGIINAHHTTPLSHTNVLASGWKIPNAIQIGIFDRIEKDGLHEQWVEYVVENSASEVSLKKTEKPQDVQAPAWKVNRVEIESPELLNTPIVSLDQLRAADRYKYGTKAANLGEMRYLLADGSERMLGFYRIPRPPRENLMPYLAKFLGVPESADMASASHDFLKKTVRVPKGIAIPFAVQQEFLESSSAIQQGIGKLKMALELGVREVDALCLQLQQSIRTVRMTDKLRNRIDAEIAKHLSGVSAFVVRSSSNAEDLAGFSAAGIYESISSVSKADKIFESVKEVWASLLSPRSVRLRHQVGISLDDCYMGVIIQEMIESDIGGVLVTTNPSNVKDFRNVYMNVSLKSVEKVVHGSVLPIQMIYNTVEGGGRTLSLGDFAEGISAEQGAMLQKLAFIGRLLQSHFSPDYTFSQPVDIEWLASAEGIGLLQIRPYSE
;
A
#
# COMPACT_ATOMS: atom_id res chain seq x y z
N MET A 1 15.99 54.76 24.03
CA MET A 1 17.21 54.64 23.22
C MET A 1 18.20 53.76 23.96
N VAL A 2 18.26 52.48 23.59
CA VAL A 2 19.39 51.60 23.87
C VAL A 2 19.66 50.91 22.53
N ASN A 3 20.73 51.34 21.87
CA ASN A 3 21.17 50.81 20.58
C ASN A 3 21.67 49.37 20.79
N ALA A 4 20.92 48.40 20.28
CA ALA A 4 21.46 47.07 20.01
C ALA A 4 22.08 47.11 18.61
N SER A 5 23.40 46.94 18.53
CA SER A 5 24.10 46.72 17.26
C SER A 5 23.49 45.53 16.52
N PRO A 6 23.33 45.60 15.18
CA PRO A 6 22.97 44.42 14.40
C PRO A 6 24.14 43.44 14.47
N ALA A 7 23.87 42.23 14.98
CA ALA A 7 24.79 41.11 14.84
C ALA A 7 25.07 40.93 13.35
N ALA A 8 26.34 40.96 12.97
CA ALA A 8 26.76 40.64 11.61
C ALA A 8 26.27 39.23 11.27
N GLN A 9 25.28 39.14 10.38
CA GLN A 9 24.94 37.89 9.72
C GLN A 9 26.21 37.39 9.02
N ALA A 10 26.64 36.17 9.33
CA ALA A 10 27.67 35.51 8.56
C ALA A 10 27.26 35.51 7.08
N PRO A 11 28.17 35.78 6.13
CA PRO A 11 27.82 35.78 4.71
C PRO A 11 27.26 34.41 4.35
N GLU A 12 26.03 34.37 3.85
CA GLU A 12 25.50 33.19 3.17
C GLU A 12 26.48 32.84 2.05
N VAL A 13 27.15 31.70 2.17
CA VAL A 13 28.03 31.20 1.11
C VAL A 13 27.13 30.85 -0.06
N GLU A 14 27.17 31.68 -1.11
CA GLU A 14 26.36 31.45 -2.30
C GLU A 14 26.78 30.12 -2.93
N LEU A 15 25.88 29.14 -2.91
CA LEU A 15 26.14 27.83 -3.49
C LEU A 15 26.26 27.95 -5.01
N LEU A 16 27.23 27.22 -5.59
CA LEU A 16 27.40 27.13 -7.05
C LEU A 16 26.10 26.63 -7.71
N PRO A 17 25.65 27.20 -8.84
CA PRO A 17 24.49 26.70 -9.59
C PRO A 17 24.64 25.25 -10.07
N GLY A 18 25.86 24.84 -10.40
CA GLY A 18 26.17 23.57 -11.03
C GLY A 18 27.39 23.67 -11.94
N PHE A 19 27.57 22.67 -12.81
CA PHE A 19 28.60 22.64 -13.84
C PHE A 19 27.96 22.53 -15.23
N SER A 20 28.52 23.19 -16.24
CA SER A 20 28.00 23.15 -17.61
C SER A 20 29.13 23.06 -18.63
N GLY A 21 28.91 22.32 -19.72
CA GLY A 21 29.84 22.26 -20.85
C GLY A 21 31.21 21.63 -20.55
N GLN A 22 31.33 20.88 -19.45
CA GLN A 22 32.54 20.16 -19.07
C GLN A 22 32.21 18.75 -18.57
N LYS A 23 33.18 17.82 -18.64
CA LYS A 23 33.00 16.47 -18.09
C LYS A 23 32.89 16.51 -16.57
N LEU A 24 31.95 15.76 -16.01
CA LEU A 24 31.74 15.67 -14.57
C LEU A 24 32.70 14.66 -13.94
N SER A 25 33.66 15.14 -13.16
CA SER A 25 34.52 14.28 -12.33
C SER A 25 33.78 13.77 -11.09
N GLN A 26 34.28 12.69 -10.47
CA GLN A 26 33.72 12.15 -9.22
C GLN A 26 33.73 13.19 -8.08
N SER A 27 34.79 13.98 -7.95
CA SER A 27 34.87 15.04 -6.93
C SER A 27 33.80 16.13 -7.14
N GLN A 28 33.57 16.52 -8.40
CA GLN A 28 32.53 17.49 -8.73
C GLN A 28 31.15 16.91 -8.47
N PHE A 29 30.90 15.65 -8.86
CA PHE A 29 29.65 14.95 -8.55
C PHE A 29 29.35 15.01 -7.05
N THR A 30 30.32 14.64 -6.19
CA THR A 30 30.14 14.67 -4.73
C THR A 30 29.84 16.07 -4.19
N GLN A 31 30.42 17.12 -4.79
CA GLN A 31 30.21 18.51 -4.36
C GLN A 31 28.77 19.00 -4.57
N ILE A 32 28.12 18.57 -5.67
CA ILE A 32 26.80 19.06 -6.07
C ILE A 32 25.67 18.04 -5.87
N ALA A 33 26.01 16.83 -5.44
CA ALA A 33 25.06 15.74 -5.25
C ALA A 33 24.10 15.98 -4.07
N GLY A 34 22.82 15.70 -4.32
CA GLY A 34 21.84 15.45 -3.26
C GLY A 34 21.88 13.99 -2.81
N LYS A 35 20.97 13.60 -1.90
CA LYS A 35 20.74 12.20 -1.53
C LYS A 35 19.29 11.80 -1.82
N LEU A 36 19.09 10.66 -2.46
CA LEU A 36 17.80 10.05 -2.75
C LEU A 36 17.84 8.58 -2.36
N ALA A 37 16.97 8.16 -1.44
CA ALA A 37 16.92 6.78 -0.92
C ALA A 37 18.30 6.25 -0.45
N GLY A 38 19.11 7.12 0.16
CA GLY A 38 20.46 6.79 0.64
C GLY A 38 21.59 6.93 -0.39
N TYR A 39 21.27 7.08 -1.68
CA TYR A 39 22.25 7.17 -2.77
C TYR A 39 22.50 8.62 -3.20
N PRO A 40 23.74 9.01 -3.48
CA PRO A 40 24.04 10.35 -3.99
C PRO A 40 23.60 10.48 -5.46
N PHE A 41 22.98 11.61 -5.81
CA PHE A 41 22.48 11.86 -7.17
C PHE A 41 22.69 13.31 -7.62
N VAL A 42 22.77 13.52 -8.93
CA VAL A 42 22.85 14.82 -9.59
C VAL A 42 21.77 14.90 -10.67
N LYS A 43 21.04 16.01 -10.72
CA LYS A 43 20.09 16.28 -11.81
C LYS A 43 20.84 16.80 -13.03
N ILE A 44 20.38 16.40 -14.21
CA ILE A 44 20.97 16.83 -15.48
C ILE A 44 19.94 17.46 -16.40
N VAL A 45 20.39 18.46 -17.15
CA VAL A 45 19.68 19.04 -18.29
C VAL A 45 20.60 18.96 -19.50
N LEU A 46 20.13 18.31 -20.55
CA LEU A 46 20.75 18.39 -21.87
C LEU A 46 19.97 19.41 -22.71
N ASP A 47 20.66 20.46 -23.17
CA ASP A 47 20.15 21.44 -24.12
C ASP A 47 20.56 21.04 -25.54
N ARG A 48 19.59 20.52 -26.31
CA ARG A 48 19.84 20.01 -27.66
C ARG A 48 20.18 21.10 -28.66
N HIS A 49 19.68 22.32 -28.46
CA HIS A 49 19.92 23.42 -29.39
C HIS A 49 21.35 23.93 -29.26
N GLU A 50 21.87 23.97 -28.04
CA GLU A 50 23.22 24.43 -27.74
C GLU A 50 24.27 23.30 -27.77
N GLY A 51 23.84 22.05 -27.79
CA GLY A 51 24.73 20.89 -27.66
C GLY A 51 25.48 20.86 -26.32
N LYS A 52 24.82 21.32 -25.24
CA LYS A 52 25.42 21.46 -23.90
C LYS A 52 24.71 20.58 -22.88
N ILE A 53 25.49 20.05 -21.94
CA ILE A 53 24.97 19.41 -20.72
C ILE A 53 25.18 20.33 -19.51
N HIS A 54 24.24 20.28 -18.60
CA HIS A 54 24.23 20.99 -17.34
C HIS A 54 24.02 19.98 -16.20
N PHE A 55 24.89 20.00 -15.21
CA PHE A 55 24.82 19.23 -13.97
C PHE A 55 24.42 20.17 -12.84
N ILE A 56 23.24 19.95 -12.27
CA ILE A 56 22.59 20.89 -11.36
C ILE A 56 23.03 20.64 -9.93
N ASN A 57 23.34 21.70 -9.19
CA ASN A 57 23.50 21.63 -7.74
C ASN A 57 22.16 21.48 -7.04
N ASN A 58 21.90 20.27 -6.54
CA ASN A 58 20.61 19.93 -5.92
C ASN A 58 20.31 20.76 -4.65
N ASN A 59 21.35 21.23 -3.95
CA ASN A 59 21.15 22.03 -2.73
C ASN A 59 20.74 23.48 -3.04
N ARG A 60 21.00 23.97 -4.27
CA ARG A 60 20.55 25.28 -4.74
C ARG A 60 19.27 25.20 -5.55
N TYR A 61 19.14 24.20 -6.43
CA TYR A 61 17.99 24.03 -7.32
C TYR A 61 17.29 22.69 -7.08
N PRO A 62 16.19 22.68 -6.30
CA PRO A 62 15.40 21.49 -6.06
C PRO A 62 14.68 20.98 -7.31
N PHE A 63 14.37 21.83 -8.30
CA PHE A 63 13.68 21.41 -9.52
C PHE A 63 14.47 21.76 -10.79
N HIS A 64 14.35 20.92 -11.83
CA HIS A 64 14.93 21.23 -13.16
C HIS A 64 14.35 22.53 -13.72
N ALA A 65 13.06 22.76 -13.49
CA ALA A 65 12.33 23.95 -13.93
C ALA A 65 12.98 25.25 -13.43
N ASP A 66 13.34 25.31 -12.15
CA ASP A 66 14.00 26.46 -11.53
C ASP A 66 15.35 26.75 -12.20
N TYR A 67 16.18 25.70 -12.36
CA TYR A 67 17.49 25.83 -12.97
C TYR A 67 17.39 26.30 -14.42
N VAL A 68 16.51 25.68 -15.22
CA VAL A 68 16.32 26.07 -16.63
C VAL A 68 15.78 27.48 -16.73
N GLY A 69 14.79 27.83 -15.90
CA GLY A 69 14.21 29.17 -15.83
C GLY A 69 15.29 30.23 -15.59
N GLU A 70 16.04 30.10 -14.49
CA GLU A 70 17.01 31.11 -14.08
C GLU A 70 18.29 31.09 -14.93
N GLN A 71 18.90 29.91 -15.12
CA GLN A 71 20.26 29.79 -15.65
C GLN A 71 20.31 29.67 -17.18
N ILE A 72 19.22 29.29 -17.83
CA ILE A 72 19.20 29.09 -19.29
C ILE A 72 18.24 30.07 -19.98
N LEU A 73 17.05 30.27 -19.43
CA LEU A 73 16.01 31.12 -20.03
C LEU A 73 16.04 32.56 -19.52
N GLY A 74 16.79 32.86 -18.46
CA GLY A 74 16.89 34.21 -17.89
C GLY A 74 15.59 34.72 -17.24
N LYS A 75 14.68 33.80 -16.86
CA LYS A 75 13.45 34.12 -16.14
C LYS A 75 13.72 34.41 -14.67
N LYS A 76 12.88 35.23 -14.04
CA LYS A 76 12.95 35.46 -12.59
C LYS A 76 12.42 34.24 -11.81
N PRO A 77 12.83 34.06 -10.54
CA PRO A 77 12.26 33.04 -9.66
C PRO A 77 10.72 33.14 -9.61
N GLY A 78 10.04 32.01 -9.77
CA GLY A 78 8.58 31.91 -9.74
C GLY A 78 7.85 32.19 -11.08
N GLU A 79 8.52 32.73 -12.10
CA GLU A 79 7.88 32.91 -13.43
C GLU A 79 7.59 31.58 -14.12
N ILE A 80 8.44 30.57 -13.91
CA ILE A 80 8.20 29.21 -14.44
C ILE A 80 7.04 28.54 -13.69
N ASP A 81 6.87 28.79 -12.38
CA ASP A 81 5.80 28.18 -11.58
C ASP A 81 4.40 28.56 -12.10
N ALA A 82 4.24 29.80 -12.57
CA ALA A 82 2.99 30.29 -13.14
C ALA A 82 2.63 29.62 -14.47
N GLU A 83 3.62 29.08 -15.19
CA GLU A 83 3.48 28.42 -16.49
C GLU A 83 3.87 26.94 -16.43
N ILE A 84 3.92 26.34 -15.24
CA ILE A 84 4.60 25.05 -15.02
C ILE A 84 4.03 23.92 -15.88
N ASP A 85 2.73 23.93 -16.13
CA ASP A 85 2.08 22.90 -16.95
C ASP A 85 2.45 23.04 -18.43
N ALA A 86 2.49 24.27 -18.95
CA ALA A 86 2.96 24.54 -20.32
C ALA A 86 4.46 24.22 -20.46
N PHE A 87 5.27 24.58 -19.46
CA PHE A 87 6.68 24.23 -19.42
C PHE A 87 6.86 22.70 -19.41
N ASN A 88 6.15 21.99 -18.55
CA ASN A 88 6.18 20.53 -18.46
C ASN A 88 5.78 19.85 -19.77
N GLN A 89 4.78 20.38 -20.49
CA GLN A 89 4.41 19.93 -21.84
C GLN A 89 5.62 19.96 -22.78
N THR A 90 6.34 21.07 -22.81
CA THR A 90 7.51 21.25 -23.70
C THR A 90 8.72 20.40 -23.35
N VAL A 91 8.86 19.92 -22.11
CA VAL A 91 10.07 19.19 -21.66
C VAL A 91 9.86 17.70 -21.42
N TYR A 92 8.61 17.26 -21.22
CA TYR A 92 8.31 15.84 -20.95
C TYR A 92 7.50 15.17 -22.05
N PHE A 93 6.76 15.91 -22.88
CA PHE A 93 5.78 15.33 -23.79
C PHE A 93 6.02 15.64 -25.27
N ASP A 94 6.58 16.80 -25.61
CA ASP A 94 6.82 17.17 -27.02
C ASP A 94 7.94 16.33 -27.66
N HIS A 95 7.73 15.82 -28.87
CA HIS A 95 8.69 14.93 -29.56
C HIS A 95 10.00 15.64 -29.98
N ASP A 96 9.93 16.91 -30.35
CA ASP A 96 11.06 17.71 -30.82
C ASP A 96 11.68 18.59 -29.73
N ARG A 97 11.30 18.35 -28.46
CA ARG A 97 11.69 19.16 -27.30
C ARG A 97 13.17 19.50 -27.21
N ARG A 98 13.45 20.76 -26.85
CA ARG A 98 14.82 21.31 -26.69
C ARG A 98 15.57 20.67 -25.54
N PHE A 99 14.89 20.48 -24.40
CA PHE A 99 15.53 20.05 -23.16
C PHE A 99 15.21 18.60 -22.83
N TYR A 100 16.25 17.84 -22.52
CA TYR A 100 16.14 16.49 -21.98
C TYR A 100 16.57 16.50 -20.52
N PHE A 101 15.67 16.08 -19.63
CA PHE A 101 15.92 16.03 -18.20
C PHE A 101 16.25 14.61 -17.75
N GLY A 102 17.16 14.52 -16.80
CA GLY A 102 17.41 13.25 -16.13
C GLY A 102 18.06 13.41 -14.77
N ILE A 103 18.33 12.27 -14.17
CA ILE A 103 18.99 12.10 -12.88
C ILE A 103 20.10 11.07 -13.07
N LEU A 104 21.30 11.43 -12.61
CA LEU A 104 22.46 10.57 -12.55
C LEU A 104 22.71 10.19 -11.09
N SER A 105 22.52 8.92 -10.73
CA SER A 105 22.71 8.43 -9.36
C SER A 105 23.89 7.47 -9.31
N LEU A 106 24.76 7.59 -8.29
CA LEU A 106 25.91 6.70 -8.12
C LEU A 106 25.52 5.51 -7.23
N GLN A 107 25.62 4.32 -7.80
CA GLN A 107 25.33 3.04 -7.17
C GLN A 107 26.61 2.29 -6.82
N LYS A 108 26.50 1.33 -5.89
CA LYS A 108 27.56 0.40 -5.50
C LYS A 108 27.01 -1.01 -5.41
N THR A 109 27.72 -1.98 -5.94
CA THR A 109 27.39 -3.39 -5.72
C THR A 109 27.69 -3.78 -4.27
N PRO A 110 26.82 -4.58 -3.62
CA PRO A 110 27.12 -5.09 -2.28
C PRO A 110 28.37 -5.99 -2.30
N GLU A 111 29.26 -5.85 -1.31
CA GLU A 111 30.47 -6.67 -1.14
C GLU A 111 30.21 -8.19 -1.21
N SER A 112 29.00 -8.64 -0.85
CA SER A 112 28.60 -10.04 -0.88
C SER A 112 28.39 -10.62 -2.29
N THR A 113 28.42 -9.80 -3.34
CA THR A 113 28.18 -10.21 -4.74
C THR A 113 29.42 -10.14 -5.63
N GLY A 114 30.56 -9.69 -5.10
CA GLY A 114 31.82 -9.53 -5.84
C GLY A 114 32.61 -8.31 -5.39
N PRO A 115 33.66 -7.91 -6.14
CA PRO A 115 34.42 -6.69 -5.85
C PRO A 115 33.52 -5.44 -5.89
N ASP A 116 33.72 -4.52 -4.94
CA ASP A 116 33.00 -3.24 -4.80
C ASP A 116 33.14 -2.46 -6.12
N THR A 117 32.10 -2.53 -6.93
CA THR A 117 32.06 -1.94 -8.27
C THR A 117 31.04 -0.82 -8.27
N GLN A 118 31.50 0.37 -8.62
CA GLN A 118 30.66 1.56 -8.73
C GLN A 118 30.12 1.68 -10.15
N PHE A 119 28.89 2.16 -10.28
CA PHE A 119 28.29 2.48 -11.57
C PHE A 119 27.30 3.63 -11.41
N PHE A 120 27.11 4.41 -12.47
CA PHE A 120 26.04 5.40 -12.54
C PHE A 120 24.78 4.77 -13.10
N THR A 121 23.63 5.15 -12.54
CA THR A 121 22.33 4.97 -13.18
C THR A 121 21.85 6.30 -13.74
N LEU A 122 21.57 6.33 -15.04
CA LEU A 122 20.92 7.43 -15.71
C LEU A 122 19.43 7.12 -15.86
N GLU A 123 18.56 7.97 -15.31
CA GLU A 123 17.11 7.84 -15.44
C GLU A 123 16.46 9.18 -15.83
N THR A 124 15.29 9.11 -16.46
CA THR A 124 14.40 10.27 -16.64
C THR A 124 13.49 10.40 -15.42
N VAL A 125 12.44 11.22 -15.52
CA VAL A 125 11.33 11.22 -14.55
C VAL A 125 10.22 10.25 -14.99
N GLU A 126 9.37 9.84 -14.07
CA GLU A 126 8.29 8.85 -14.28
C GLU A 126 7.30 9.25 -15.39
N VAL A 127 7.07 10.55 -15.56
CA VAL A 127 6.08 11.10 -16.50
C VAL A 127 6.61 11.28 -17.92
N ASP A 128 7.92 11.09 -18.11
CA ASP A 128 8.61 11.41 -19.36
C ASP A 128 8.25 10.44 -20.48
N THR A 129 7.88 10.99 -21.66
CA THR A 129 7.48 10.21 -22.84
C THR A 129 8.59 10.01 -23.88
N MET A 130 9.85 10.14 -23.46
CA MET A 130 11.03 9.84 -24.28
C MET A 130 10.87 8.51 -25.04
N ASP A 131 10.85 8.59 -26.38
CA ASP A 131 10.80 7.43 -27.25
C ASP A 131 12.20 6.82 -27.46
N ARG A 132 12.29 5.74 -28.25
CA ARG A 132 13.55 5.02 -28.48
C ARG A 132 14.68 5.92 -29.00
N PRO A 133 14.52 6.67 -30.12
CA PRO A 133 15.55 7.60 -30.59
C PRO A 133 16.01 8.59 -29.52
N MET A 134 15.06 9.15 -28.75
CA MET A 134 15.38 10.13 -27.72
C MET A 134 16.19 9.50 -26.57
N VAL A 135 15.83 8.29 -26.12
CA VAL A 135 16.56 7.54 -25.08
C VAL A 135 17.97 7.19 -25.54
N GLU A 136 18.12 6.66 -26.75
CA GLU A 136 19.43 6.29 -27.31
C GLU A 136 20.35 7.53 -27.42
N TYR A 137 19.82 8.65 -27.93
CA TYR A 137 20.56 9.92 -28.01
C TYR A 137 20.93 10.45 -26.62
N PHE A 138 19.96 10.49 -25.70
CA PHE A 138 20.16 11.01 -24.35
C PHE A 138 21.23 10.23 -23.60
N TYR A 139 21.13 8.90 -23.61
CA TYR A 139 22.13 8.03 -22.99
C TYR A 139 23.51 8.21 -23.61
N GLY A 140 23.61 8.15 -24.94
CA GLY A 140 24.87 8.29 -25.64
C GLY A 140 25.57 9.61 -25.33
N PHE A 141 24.80 10.71 -25.36
CA PHE A 141 25.32 12.03 -25.02
C PHE A 141 25.83 12.07 -23.58
N VAL A 142 24.99 11.73 -22.59
CA VAL A 142 25.38 11.84 -21.16
C VAL A 142 26.60 10.98 -20.83
N LYS A 143 26.69 9.77 -21.40
CA LYS A 143 27.82 8.86 -21.21
C LYS A 143 29.17 9.50 -21.57
N ASP A 144 29.22 10.34 -22.60
CA ASP A 144 30.46 10.99 -23.05
C ASP A 144 30.91 12.13 -22.11
N TRP A 145 29.99 12.64 -21.29
CA TRP A 145 30.19 13.79 -20.39
C TRP A 145 30.42 13.41 -18.92
N VAL A 146 30.49 12.11 -18.59
CA VAL A 146 30.81 11.63 -17.24
C VAL A 146 32.16 10.91 -17.23
N ASP A 147 32.63 10.54 -16.03
CA ASP A 147 33.88 9.80 -15.85
C ASP A 147 33.82 8.44 -16.60
N PRO A 148 34.69 8.21 -17.60
CA PRO A 148 34.66 6.97 -18.38
C PRO A 148 35.07 5.72 -17.58
N LEU A 149 35.67 5.88 -16.39
CA LEU A 149 36.03 4.76 -15.51
C LEU A 149 34.82 4.20 -14.75
N ILE A 150 33.70 4.94 -14.68
CA ILE A 150 32.48 4.53 -13.98
C ILE A 150 31.43 4.17 -15.05
N PRO A 151 31.03 2.89 -15.18
CA PRO A 151 30.01 2.48 -16.14
C PRO A 151 28.69 3.24 -15.92
N VAL A 152 28.03 3.61 -17.02
CA VAL A 152 26.69 4.22 -16.99
C VAL A 152 25.68 3.19 -17.48
N LEU A 153 24.70 2.88 -16.64
CA LEU A 153 23.54 2.05 -16.97
C LEU A 153 22.30 2.94 -17.09
N PHE A 154 21.52 2.77 -18.14
CA PHE A 154 20.22 3.40 -18.25
C PHE A 154 19.20 2.66 -17.35
N LYS A 155 18.47 3.41 -16.55
CA LYS A 155 17.40 2.91 -15.70
C LYS A 155 16.06 3.47 -16.20
N PRO A 156 15.20 2.65 -16.83
CA PRO A 156 13.88 3.07 -17.26
C PRO A 156 13.07 3.65 -16.11
N ALA A 157 12.46 4.82 -16.33
CA ALA A 157 11.69 5.52 -15.31
C ALA A 157 10.22 5.07 -15.22
N ASN A 158 9.69 4.46 -16.28
CA ASN A 158 8.30 4.06 -16.41
C ASN A 158 8.11 2.84 -17.34
N THR A 159 6.89 2.29 -17.37
CA THR A 159 6.52 1.10 -18.16
C THR A 159 6.74 1.27 -19.67
N LEU A 160 6.57 2.48 -20.22
CA LEU A 160 6.86 2.79 -21.62
C LEU A 160 8.34 2.55 -21.92
N GLN A 161 9.23 3.16 -21.13
CA GLN A 161 10.67 2.98 -21.29
C GLN A 161 11.11 1.56 -20.98
N GLU A 162 10.50 0.89 -19.98
CA GLU A 162 10.76 -0.53 -19.68
C GLU A 162 10.50 -1.42 -20.90
N THR A 163 9.50 -1.10 -21.72
CA THR A 163 9.19 -1.80 -22.97
C THR A 163 10.22 -1.47 -24.04
N ILE A 164 10.48 -0.17 -24.27
CA ILE A 164 11.45 0.31 -25.27
C ILE A 164 12.82 -0.35 -25.08
N VAL A 165 13.35 -0.35 -23.86
CA VAL A 165 14.71 -0.82 -23.62
C VAL A 165 14.87 -2.34 -23.77
N LYS A 166 13.80 -3.13 -23.64
CA LYS A 166 13.85 -4.58 -23.87
C LYS A 166 14.16 -4.92 -25.33
N GLU A 167 13.81 -4.03 -26.26
CA GLU A 167 14.01 -4.21 -27.71
C GLU A 167 15.35 -3.64 -28.22
N ILE A 168 16.14 -3.03 -27.34
CA ILE A 168 17.46 -2.48 -27.66
C ILE A 168 18.53 -3.53 -27.30
N ASP A 169 19.65 -3.55 -28.01
CA ASP A 169 20.80 -4.39 -27.67
C ASP A 169 21.41 -3.95 -26.31
N PRO A 170 21.60 -4.84 -25.31
CA PRO A 170 22.21 -4.50 -24.02
C PRO A 170 23.64 -3.97 -24.10
N THR A 171 24.35 -4.24 -25.19
CA THR A 171 25.70 -3.71 -25.43
C THR A 171 25.67 -2.25 -25.89
N ALA A 172 24.64 -1.87 -26.65
CA ALA A 172 24.45 -0.50 -27.13
C ALA A 172 23.84 0.41 -26.05
N LEU A 173 22.92 -0.14 -25.26
CA LEU A 173 22.29 0.54 -24.12
C LEU A 173 22.37 -0.36 -22.88
N PRO A 174 23.53 -0.40 -22.18
CA PRO A 174 23.64 -1.02 -20.86
C PRO A 174 22.56 -0.49 -19.94
N ARG A 175 21.86 -1.39 -19.23
CA ARG A 175 20.63 -1.04 -18.51
C ARG A 175 20.49 -1.78 -17.18
N ILE A 176 19.71 -1.21 -16.28
CA ILE A 176 19.30 -1.84 -15.03
C ILE A 176 17.88 -1.43 -14.68
N PHE A 177 17.05 -2.37 -14.24
CA PHE A 177 15.66 -2.09 -13.89
C PHE A 177 15.52 -1.77 -12.40
N SER A 178 14.48 -0.98 -12.06
CA SER A 178 14.16 -0.61 -10.67
C SER A 178 14.02 -1.82 -9.75
N HIS A 179 13.38 -2.91 -10.22
CA HIS A 179 13.24 -4.15 -9.44
C HIS A 179 14.56 -4.86 -9.15
N GLN A 180 15.57 -4.73 -10.02
CA GLN A 180 16.89 -5.32 -9.80
C GLN A 180 17.65 -4.56 -8.71
N LEU A 181 17.52 -3.22 -8.69
CA LEU A 181 18.06 -2.40 -7.61
C LEU A 181 17.33 -2.65 -6.29
N PHE A 182 16.00 -2.74 -6.32
CA PHE A 182 15.19 -3.00 -5.13
C PHE A 182 15.50 -4.36 -4.50
N ALA A 183 15.64 -5.42 -5.31
CA ALA A 183 16.01 -6.75 -4.84
C ALA A 183 17.39 -6.83 -4.17
N GLN A 184 18.25 -5.84 -4.40
CA GLN A 184 19.57 -5.71 -3.76
C GLN A 184 19.54 -4.81 -2.51
N ALA A 185 18.44 -4.13 -2.24
CA ALA A 185 18.34 -3.20 -1.11
C ALA A 185 18.40 -3.96 0.22
N ARG A 186 19.46 -3.74 0.98
CA ARG A 186 19.65 -4.40 2.29
C ARG A 186 18.74 -3.86 3.38
N TYR A 187 18.18 -2.66 3.20
CA TYR A 187 17.35 -1.99 4.19
C TYR A 187 16.17 -1.29 3.52
N ILE A 188 14.98 -1.49 4.09
CA ILE A 188 13.76 -0.77 3.71
C ILE A 188 13.02 -0.43 5.00
N ALA A 189 12.81 0.86 5.24
CA ALA A 189 11.89 1.33 6.27
C ALA A 189 10.45 1.03 5.82
N LEU A 190 9.74 0.17 6.56
CA LEU A 190 8.34 -0.14 6.28
C LEU A 190 7.40 0.70 7.14
N ASN A 191 7.74 0.87 8.42
CA ASN A 191 7.10 1.79 9.35
C ASN A 191 8.18 2.51 10.17
N PRO A 192 8.52 3.78 9.85
CA PRO A 192 9.49 4.55 10.61
C PRO A 192 9.04 4.76 12.04
N GLY A 193 10.00 4.80 12.96
CA GLY A 193 9.68 4.98 14.37
C GLY A 193 10.84 4.61 15.28
N ARG A 194 10.57 4.71 16.58
CA ARG A 194 11.53 4.40 17.63
C ARG A 194 10.86 3.57 18.71
N ALA A 195 11.57 2.57 19.21
CA ALA A 195 11.16 1.79 20.37
C ALA A 195 12.37 1.43 21.24
N ILE A 196 12.13 1.26 22.54
CA ILE A 196 13.07 0.61 23.45
C ILE A 196 12.48 -0.75 23.79
N GLY A 197 13.22 -1.83 23.51
CA GLY A 197 12.69 -3.17 23.69
C GLY A 197 13.78 -4.24 23.73
N ARG A 198 13.37 -5.46 24.07
CA ARG A 198 14.27 -6.62 24.13
C ARG A 198 14.26 -7.36 22.80
N ILE A 199 15.42 -7.58 22.20
CA ILE A 199 15.52 -8.30 20.92
C ILE A 199 15.24 -9.80 21.11
N ARG A 200 14.29 -10.33 20.34
CA ARG A 200 13.97 -11.76 20.26
C ARG A 200 14.10 -12.21 18.81
N ALA A 201 15.20 -12.90 18.51
CA ALA A 201 15.50 -13.37 17.16
C ALA A 201 15.11 -14.85 17.01
N PHE A 202 14.29 -15.17 15.99
CA PHE A 202 13.87 -16.53 15.68
C PHE A 202 14.22 -16.87 14.23
N ARG A 203 15.06 -17.90 14.03
CA ARG A 203 15.49 -18.34 12.69
C ARG A 203 14.42 -19.12 11.94
N SER A 204 13.40 -19.62 12.62
CA SER A 204 12.24 -20.26 11.99
C SER A 204 10.94 -19.98 12.73
N GLU A 205 9.82 -20.15 12.03
CA GLU A 205 8.50 -20.09 12.65
C GLU A 205 8.31 -21.18 13.71
N MET A 206 8.93 -22.35 13.55
CA MET A 206 8.92 -23.40 14.57
C MET A 206 9.65 -22.97 15.86
N ASP A 207 10.76 -22.23 15.73
CA ASP A 207 11.47 -21.69 16.90
C ASP A 207 10.58 -20.72 17.66
N TYR A 208 9.92 -19.82 16.94
CA TYR A 208 8.96 -18.90 17.51
C TYR A 208 7.80 -19.64 18.19
N LYS A 209 7.11 -20.55 17.50
CA LYS A 209 5.93 -21.27 18.02
C LYS A 209 6.20 -22.01 19.33
N ARG A 210 7.40 -22.59 19.50
CA ARG A 210 7.78 -23.27 20.76
C ARG A 210 7.77 -22.36 21.98
N VAL A 211 8.09 -21.08 21.80
CA VAL A 211 8.25 -20.11 22.89
C VAL A 211 7.38 -18.86 22.72
N ALA A 212 6.39 -18.88 21.83
CA ALA A 212 5.53 -17.74 21.54
C ALA A 212 4.83 -17.19 22.79
N HIS A 213 4.50 -18.08 23.73
CA HIS A 213 3.93 -17.74 25.05
C HIS A 213 4.87 -16.93 25.96
N THR A 214 6.16 -16.80 25.61
CA THR A 214 7.16 -16.01 26.34
C THR A 214 7.47 -14.66 25.68
N VAL A 215 6.85 -14.38 24.53
CA VAL A 215 7.01 -13.11 23.84
C VAL A 215 6.16 -12.07 24.55
N GLU A 216 6.82 -10.99 24.97
CA GLU A 216 6.22 -9.90 25.72
C GLU A 216 6.01 -8.69 24.82
N TRP A 217 5.12 -7.79 25.24
CA TRP A 217 4.78 -6.58 24.49
C TRP A 217 5.95 -5.62 24.25
N PHE A 218 6.98 -5.67 25.10
CA PHE A 218 8.20 -4.89 24.95
C PHE A 218 9.26 -5.56 24.07
N ASP A 219 9.01 -6.77 23.56
CA ASP A 219 9.97 -7.45 22.70
C ASP A 219 10.02 -6.78 21.31
N ILE A 220 11.18 -6.84 20.67
CA ILE A 220 11.40 -6.52 19.26
C ILE A 220 11.69 -7.83 18.55
N VAL A 221 10.78 -8.26 17.69
CA VAL A 221 10.83 -9.58 17.07
C VAL A 221 11.58 -9.51 15.74
N VAL A 222 12.59 -10.38 15.61
CA VAL A 222 13.42 -10.51 14.42
C VAL A 222 13.21 -11.89 13.80
N MET A 223 12.70 -11.92 12.58
CA MET A 223 12.39 -13.16 11.88
C MET A 223 12.68 -13.01 10.38
N HIS A 224 12.89 -14.14 9.69
CA HIS A 224 12.89 -14.17 8.22
C HIS A 224 11.59 -13.62 7.65
N ARG A 225 10.48 -14.09 8.20
CA ARG A 225 9.13 -13.60 7.96
C ARG A 225 8.35 -13.73 9.27
N VAL A 226 7.74 -12.64 9.71
CA VAL A 226 6.88 -12.65 10.89
C VAL A 226 5.54 -13.30 10.54
N PRO A 227 5.01 -14.23 11.36
CA PRO A 227 3.69 -14.81 11.14
C PRO A 227 2.58 -13.82 11.52
N ASP A 228 1.41 -13.98 10.90
CA ASP A 228 0.26 -13.09 11.07
C ASP A 228 -0.37 -13.15 12.50
N ASP A 229 0.00 -14.15 13.31
CA ASP A 229 -0.50 -14.38 14.66
C ASP A 229 0.46 -13.91 15.77
N ILE A 230 1.46 -13.09 15.42
CA ILE A 230 2.35 -12.46 16.40
C ILE A 230 1.55 -11.64 17.43
N PRO A 231 1.85 -11.74 18.75
CA PRO A 231 1.26 -10.84 19.73
C PRO A 231 1.67 -9.40 19.45
N ARG A 232 0.97 -8.43 20.06
CA ARG A 232 1.41 -7.04 20.03
C ARG A 232 2.78 -6.91 20.67
N VAL A 233 3.74 -6.43 19.90
CA VAL A 233 5.16 -6.25 20.26
C VAL A 233 5.57 -4.77 20.09
N SER A 234 6.80 -4.40 20.46
CA SER A 234 7.29 -3.01 20.35
C SER A 234 8.07 -2.72 19.08
N GLY A 235 8.40 -3.75 18.30
CA GLY A 235 9.04 -3.57 17.00
C GLY A 235 9.18 -4.87 16.22
N ILE A 236 9.31 -4.73 14.90
CA ILE A 236 9.49 -5.86 13.98
C ILE A 236 10.71 -5.60 13.08
N ILE A 237 11.52 -6.64 12.83
CA ILE A 237 12.58 -6.63 11.82
C ILE A 237 12.45 -7.90 10.95
N ASN A 238 12.26 -7.70 9.65
CA ASN A 238 12.17 -8.77 8.65
C ASN A 238 13.54 -9.00 8.00
N ALA A 239 14.03 -10.24 7.99
CA ALA A 239 15.32 -10.58 7.37
C ALA A 239 15.21 -10.89 5.86
N HIS A 240 14.01 -10.85 5.29
CA HIS A 240 13.74 -10.93 3.86
C HIS A 240 12.84 -9.78 3.39
N HIS A 241 12.84 -9.54 2.08
CA HIS A 241 11.91 -8.63 1.46
C HIS A 241 10.46 -9.06 1.72
N THR A 242 9.63 -8.07 2.01
CA THR A 242 8.17 -8.18 2.08
C THR A 242 7.57 -6.95 1.39
N THR A 243 6.25 -6.88 1.32
CA THR A 243 5.53 -5.72 0.78
C THR A 243 5.05 -4.79 1.91
N PRO A 244 5.02 -3.47 1.68
CA PRO A 244 4.36 -2.52 2.59
C PRO A 244 2.89 -2.84 2.88
N LEU A 245 2.20 -3.58 2.00
CA LEU A 245 0.81 -4.01 2.23
C LEU A 245 0.69 -5.39 2.91
N SER A 246 1.79 -5.96 3.40
CA SER A 246 1.73 -7.22 4.14
C SER A 246 0.91 -7.04 5.43
N HIS A 247 0.16 -8.07 5.83
CA HIS A 247 -0.62 -8.06 7.07
C HIS A 247 0.23 -7.63 8.28
N THR A 248 1.45 -8.13 8.39
CA THR A 248 2.39 -7.76 9.45
C THR A 248 2.75 -6.27 9.44
N ASN A 249 2.88 -5.64 8.26
CA ASN A 249 3.13 -4.22 8.20
C ASN A 249 1.90 -3.40 8.58
N VAL A 250 0.72 -3.79 8.10
CA VAL A 250 -0.56 -3.16 8.47
C VAL A 250 -0.78 -3.25 9.99
N LEU A 251 -0.44 -4.37 10.62
CA LEU A 251 -0.46 -4.52 12.08
C LEU A 251 0.55 -3.56 12.75
N ALA A 252 1.80 -3.52 12.28
CA ALA A 252 2.84 -2.67 12.84
C ALA A 252 2.49 -1.17 12.77
N SER A 253 1.93 -0.74 11.63
CA SER A 253 1.40 0.59 11.39
C SER A 253 0.24 0.89 12.36
N GLY A 254 -0.78 0.03 12.43
CA GLY A 254 -1.89 0.17 13.37
C GLY A 254 -1.49 0.18 14.85
N TRP A 255 -0.40 -0.50 15.22
CA TRP A 255 0.18 -0.48 16.57
C TRP A 255 1.16 0.69 16.79
N LYS A 256 1.49 1.43 15.74
CA LYS A 256 2.46 2.54 15.74
C LYS A 256 3.85 2.12 16.22
N ILE A 257 4.33 0.98 15.74
CA ILE A 257 5.64 0.42 16.12
C ILE A 257 6.62 0.41 14.94
N PRO A 258 7.93 0.60 15.17
CA PRO A 258 8.93 0.52 14.12
C PRO A 258 8.95 -0.86 13.43
N ASN A 259 8.94 -0.85 12.09
CA ASN A 259 9.03 -2.05 11.26
C ASN A 259 9.97 -1.80 10.08
N ALA A 260 10.88 -2.74 9.81
CA ALA A 260 11.82 -2.64 8.71
C ALA A 260 12.15 -3.99 8.09
N ILE A 261 12.65 -3.96 6.85
CA ILE A 261 13.42 -5.05 6.25
C ILE A 261 14.89 -4.74 6.49
N GLN A 262 15.65 -5.71 7.00
CA GLN A 262 17.09 -5.63 7.15
C GLN A 262 17.74 -6.98 6.78
N ILE A 263 18.31 -7.04 5.58
CA ILE A 263 19.03 -8.21 5.08
C ILE A 263 20.37 -8.36 5.80
N GLY A 264 20.63 -9.57 6.31
CA GLY A 264 21.81 -9.89 7.12
C GLY A 264 21.67 -9.53 8.60
N ILE A 265 20.45 -9.24 9.09
CA ILE A 265 20.23 -8.87 10.50
C ILE A 265 20.63 -9.97 11.49
N PHE A 266 20.47 -11.25 11.13
CA PHE A 266 20.85 -12.35 12.02
C PHE A 266 22.36 -12.37 12.30
N ASP A 267 23.18 -12.17 11.28
CA ASP A 267 24.64 -12.13 11.43
C ASP A 267 25.06 -10.95 12.31
N ARG A 268 24.39 -9.80 12.17
CA ARG A 268 24.61 -8.64 13.05
C ARG A 268 24.22 -8.94 14.50
N ILE A 269 23.06 -9.54 14.73
CA ILE A 269 22.59 -9.90 16.09
C ILE A 269 23.55 -10.88 16.76
N GLU A 270 24.07 -11.85 16.02
CA GLU A 270 25.02 -12.83 16.51
C GLU A 270 26.39 -12.18 16.81
N LYS A 271 26.93 -11.43 15.85
CA LYS A 271 28.21 -10.71 16.00
C LYS A 271 28.21 -9.76 17.19
N ASP A 272 27.13 -8.99 17.35
CA ASP A 272 27.04 -7.95 18.38
C ASP A 272 26.47 -8.51 19.70
N GLY A 273 26.07 -9.78 19.75
CA GLY A 273 25.47 -10.42 20.93
C GLY A 273 24.22 -9.69 21.41
N LEU A 274 23.26 -9.45 20.50
CA LEU A 274 22.05 -8.66 20.76
C LEU A 274 20.84 -9.51 21.17
N HIS A 275 20.88 -10.84 20.99
CA HIS A 275 19.77 -11.70 21.40
C HIS A 275 19.51 -11.57 22.91
N GLU A 276 18.25 -11.40 23.29
CA GLU A 276 17.78 -11.14 24.66
C GLU A 276 18.31 -9.85 25.31
N GLN A 277 19.02 -9.00 24.57
CA GLN A 277 19.47 -7.71 25.07
C GLN A 277 18.43 -6.62 24.83
N TRP A 278 18.46 -5.61 25.71
CA TRP A 278 17.68 -4.39 25.55
C TRP A 278 18.38 -3.45 24.57
N VAL A 279 17.61 -2.88 23.65
CA VAL A 279 18.10 -1.96 22.64
C VAL A 279 17.17 -0.77 22.45
N GLU A 280 17.73 0.38 22.08
CA GLU A 280 17.03 1.42 21.35
C GLU A 280 17.05 1.04 19.86
N TYR A 281 15.86 0.77 19.32
CA TYR A 281 15.60 0.44 17.92
C TYR A 281 15.02 1.65 17.20
N VAL A 282 15.69 2.10 16.13
CA VAL A 282 15.24 3.22 15.29
C VAL A 282 15.18 2.80 13.82
N VAL A 283 14.08 3.17 13.17
CA VAL A 283 13.83 3.00 11.73
C VAL A 283 13.60 4.38 11.11
N GLU A 284 14.40 4.72 10.11
CA GLU A 284 14.33 6.01 9.40
C GLU A 284 14.36 5.80 7.88
N ASN A 285 13.59 6.59 7.12
CA ASN A 285 13.56 6.48 5.66
C ASN A 285 14.89 6.85 4.98
N SER A 286 15.69 7.72 5.60
CA SER A 286 16.96 8.20 5.05
C SER A 286 18.17 7.34 5.43
N ALA A 287 18.00 6.37 6.33
CA ALA A 287 19.07 5.48 6.77
C ALA A 287 19.36 4.39 5.74
N SER A 288 20.56 3.81 5.82
CA SER A 288 20.97 2.64 5.04
C SER A 288 20.82 1.31 5.80
N GLU A 289 20.52 1.38 7.10
CA GLU A 289 20.28 0.23 7.97
C GLU A 289 19.46 0.64 9.20
N VAL A 290 18.88 -0.34 9.91
CA VAL A 290 18.28 -0.14 11.23
C VAL A 290 19.35 0.27 12.25
N SER A 291 19.01 1.15 13.18
CA SER A 291 19.86 1.44 14.34
C SER A 291 19.45 0.55 15.51
N LEU A 292 20.40 -0.23 16.05
CA LEU A 292 20.25 -1.03 17.26
C LEU A 292 21.34 -0.64 18.26
N LYS A 293 21.01 0.18 19.26
CA LYS A 293 21.95 0.59 20.31
C LYS A 293 21.62 -0.13 21.60
N LYS A 294 22.57 -0.91 22.15
CA LYS A 294 22.38 -1.57 23.45
C LYS A 294 22.06 -0.54 24.54
N THR A 295 21.13 -0.87 25.41
CA THR A 295 20.74 -0.06 26.56
C THR A 295 20.41 -0.96 27.75
N GLU A 296 20.30 -0.39 28.94
CA GLU A 296 19.79 -1.10 30.11
C GLU A 296 18.26 -1.23 30.04
N LYS A 297 17.72 -2.25 30.73
CA LYS A 297 16.27 -2.36 30.91
C LYS A 297 15.75 -1.12 31.64
N PRO A 298 14.79 -0.36 31.08
CA PRO A 298 14.19 0.77 31.79
C PRO A 298 13.56 0.31 33.12
N GLN A 299 13.74 1.09 34.19
CA GLN A 299 13.18 0.77 35.51
C GLN A 299 11.64 0.73 35.48
N ASP A 300 11.03 1.69 34.77
CA ASP A 300 9.59 1.77 34.54
C ASP A 300 9.27 1.57 33.05
N VAL A 301 9.23 0.31 32.61
CA VAL A 301 8.71 -0.03 31.27
C VAL A 301 7.19 0.16 31.31
N GLN A 302 6.72 1.40 31.12
CA GLN A 302 5.29 1.70 31.08
C GLN A 302 4.65 0.98 29.91
N ALA A 303 3.59 0.23 30.22
CA ALA A 303 2.80 -0.38 29.17
C ALA A 303 2.22 0.71 28.24
N PRO A 304 2.27 0.51 26.92
CA PRO A 304 1.74 1.48 25.97
C PRO A 304 0.24 1.69 26.16
N ALA A 305 -0.24 2.88 25.79
CA ALA A 305 -1.63 3.32 26.00
C ALA A 305 -2.68 2.35 25.45
N TRP A 306 -2.36 1.59 24.40
CA TRP A 306 -3.27 0.58 23.85
C TRP A 306 -3.47 -0.67 24.73
N LYS A 307 -2.62 -0.89 25.75
CA LYS A 307 -2.88 -1.89 26.79
C LYS A 307 -3.97 -1.41 27.76
N VAL A 308 -4.24 -0.10 27.78
CA VAL A 308 -5.16 0.58 28.70
C VAL A 308 -6.44 1.01 27.98
N ASN A 309 -6.33 1.48 26.74
CA ASN A 309 -7.45 1.98 25.94
C ASN A 309 -8.23 0.85 25.29
N ARG A 310 -9.55 0.87 25.47
CA ARG A 310 -10.48 -0.04 24.81
C ARG A 310 -10.94 0.55 23.50
N VAL A 311 -11.04 -0.28 22.46
CA VAL A 311 -11.64 0.11 21.19
C VAL A 311 -13.15 0.13 21.37
N GLU A 312 -13.75 1.28 21.08
CA GLU A 312 -15.20 1.42 21.07
C GLU A 312 -15.78 0.80 19.82
N ILE A 313 -16.87 0.06 19.99
CA ILE A 313 -17.64 -0.51 18.89
C ILE A 313 -19.06 0.00 18.98
N GLU A 314 -19.62 0.34 17.82
CA GLU A 314 -20.99 0.80 17.73
C GLU A 314 -21.94 -0.36 18.06
N SER A 315 -23.07 -0.04 18.70
CA SER A 315 -24.09 -1.03 19.04
C SER A 315 -24.74 -1.62 17.77
N PRO A 316 -24.72 -2.95 17.60
CA PRO A 316 -25.31 -3.61 16.44
C PRO A 316 -26.84 -3.58 16.51
N GLU A 317 -27.50 -3.44 15.35
CA GLU A 317 -28.96 -3.59 15.24
C GLU A 317 -29.29 -5.06 14.93
N LEU A 318 -30.08 -5.65 15.83
CA LEU A 318 -30.33 -7.10 15.85
C LEU A 318 -31.81 -7.47 15.61
N LEU A 319 -32.70 -6.47 15.53
CA LEU A 319 -34.14 -6.69 15.45
C LEU A 319 -34.67 -6.44 14.05
N ASN A 320 -35.44 -7.39 13.52
CA ASN A 320 -36.23 -7.28 12.30
C ASN A 320 -35.45 -6.89 11.02
N THR A 321 -34.14 -7.16 10.99
CA THR A 321 -33.32 -6.87 9.81
C THR A 321 -33.44 -8.00 8.76
N PRO A 322 -33.86 -7.70 7.52
CA PRO A 322 -34.01 -8.71 6.47
C PRO A 322 -32.68 -9.09 5.81
N ILE A 323 -32.67 -10.18 5.05
CA ILE A 323 -31.60 -10.45 4.08
C ILE A 323 -31.91 -9.61 2.84
N VAL A 324 -30.92 -8.90 2.28
CA VAL A 324 -31.13 -7.98 1.16
C VAL A 324 -30.06 -8.13 0.08
N SER A 325 -30.37 -7.66 -1.14
CA SER A 325 -29.34 -7.46 -2.18
C SER A 325 -28.33 -6.41 -1.72
N LEU A 326 -27.07 -6.58 -2.12
CA LEU A 326 -26.04 -5.54 -1.94
C LEU A 326 -26.46 -4.19 -2.56
N ASP A 327 -27.28 -4.17 -3.61
CA ASP A 327 -27.79 -2.92 -4.23
C ASP A 327 -28.59 -2.04 -3.25
N GLN A 328 -29.17 -2.65 -2.21
CA GLN A 328 -30.02 -1.97 -1.23
C GLN A 328 -29.22 -1.41 -0.05
N LEU A 329 -27.96 -1.80 0.11
CA LEU A 329 -27.12 -1.38 1.23
C LEU A 329 -26.46 -0.03 0.95
N ARG A 330 -26.24 0.74 2.02
CA ARG A 330 -25.45 1.97 2.06
C ARG A 330 -24.41 1.91 3.18
N ALA A 331 -23.48 2.85 3.20
CA ALA A 331 -22.42 2.94 4.21
C ALA A 331 -22.95 2.97 5.65
N ALA A 332 -24.16 3.50 5.86
CA ALA A 332 -24.82 3.49 7.16
C ALA A 332 -25.15 2.06 7.62
N ASP A 333 -25.45 1.11 6.75
CA ASP A 333 -25.92 -0.24 7.13
C ASP A 333 -24.83 -1.13 7.78
N ARG A 334 -23.63 -0.61 8.02
CA ARG A 334 -22.52 -1.33 8.70
C ARG A 334 -22.91 -1.89 10.07
N TYR A 335 -23.83 -1.24 10.79
CA TYR A 335 -24.30 -1.70 12.10
C TYR A 335 -25.32 -2.86 12.03
N LYS A 336 -25.74 -3.23 10.81
CA LYS A 336 -26.67 -4.34 10.53
C LYS A 336 -25.99 -5.52 9.84
N TYR A 337 -25.09 -5.23 8.91
CA TYR A 337 -24.49 -6.23 8.01
C TYR A 337 -22.96 -6.25 8.05
N GLY A 338 -22.33 -5.38 8.85
CA GLY A 338 -20.88 -5.20 8.92
C GLY A 338 -20.30 -4.29 7.83
N THR A 339 -19.06 -3.87 8.04
CA THR A 339 -18.40 -2.83 7.24
C THR A 339 -18.19 -3.22 5.79
N LYS A 340 -17.78 -4.47 5.52
CA LYS A 340 -17.53 -4.93 4.13
C LYS A 340 -18.80 -4.96 3.28
N ALA A 341 -19.91 -5.45 3.85
CA ALA A 341 -21.19 -5.51 3.15
C ALA A 341 -21.71 -4.10 2.84
N ALA A 342 -21.63 -3.19 3.82
CA ALA A 342 -22.03 -1.80 3.66
C ALA A 342 -21.19 -1.08 2.59
N ASN A 343 -19.86 -1.27 2.59
CA ASN A 343 -18.96 -0.67 1.61
C ASN A 343 -19.19 -1.23 0.19
N LEU A 344 -19.45 -2.53 0.06
CA LEU A 344 -19.83 -3.11 -1.23
C LEU A 344 -21.15 -2.55 -1.75
N GLY A 345 -22.15 -2.39 -0.87
CA GLY A 345 -23.41 -1.75 -1.23
C GLY A 345 -23.25 -0.31 -1.66
N GLU A 346 -22.45 0.46 -0.92
CA GLU A 346 -22.14 1.85 -1.26
C GLU A 346 -21.43 1.97 -2.61
N MET A 347 -20.49 1.07 -2.93
CA MET A 347 -19.88 1.02 -4.27
C MET A 347 -20.91 0.72 -5.36
N ARG A 348 -21.86 -0.20 -5.13
CA ARG A 348 -22.92 -0.49 -6.11
C ARG A 348 -23.84 0.69 -6.33
N TYR A 349 -24.19 1.41 -5.26
CA TYR A 349 -24.94 2.67 -5.35
C TYR A 349 -24.18 3.72 -6.16
N LEU A 350 -22.91 3.94 -5.84
CA LEU A 350 -22.04 4.87 -6.58
C LEU A 350 -22.01 4.56 -8.07
N LEU A 351 -21.87 3.28 -8.44
CA LEU A 351 -21.87 2.87 -9.84
C LEU A 351 -23.23 3.05 -10.52
N ALA A 352 -24.35 2.91 -9.81
CA ALA A 352 -25.68 3.13 -10.38
C ALA A 352 -26.00 4.62 -10.54
N ASP A 353 -25.84 5.39 -9.46
CA ASP A 353 -26.42 6.72 -9.26
C ASP A 353 -25.38 7.85 -9.26
N GLY A 354 -24.10 7.53 -9.12
CA GLY A 354 -23.01 8.51 -9.11
C GLY A 354 -22.77 9.09 -7.72
N SER A 355 -21.92 10.11 -7.62
CA SER A 355 -21.69 10.84 -6.37
C SER A 355 -21.16 12.24 -6.60
N GLU A 356 -21.70 13.20 -5.86
CA GLU A 356 -21.23 14.59 -5.84
C GLU A 356 -19.81 14.74 -5.26
N ARG A 357 -19.36 13.75 -4.49
CA ARG A 357 -18.05 13.74 -3.81
C ARG A 357 -16.94 13.15 -4.67
N MET A 358 -17.27 12.51 -5.80
CA MET A 358 -16.34 11.72 -6.61
C MET A 358 -15.13 12.51 -7.14
N LEU A 359 -15.31 13.82 -7.33
CA LEU A 359 -14.27 14.72 -7.83
C LEU A 359 -13.42 15.35 -6.71
N GLY A 360 -13.67 14.99 -5.45
CA GLY A 360 -13.09 15.64 -4.27
C GLY A 360 -11.58 15.77 -4.31
N PHE A 361 -10.86 14.68 -4.54
CA PHE A 361 -9.39 14.65 -4.63
C PHE A 361 -8.85 15.64 -5.69
N TYR A 362 -9.52 15.71 -6.85
CA TYR A 362 -9.10 16.56 -7.96
C TYR A 362 -9.50 18.03 -7.77
N ARG A 363 -10.46 18.34 -6.90
CA ARG A 363 -10.88 19.71 -6.58
C ARG A 363 -9.99 20.39 -5.53
N ILE A 364 -9.22 19.63 -4.76
CA ILE A 364 -8.35 20.21 -3.73
C ILE A 364 -7.25 21.06 -4.39
N PRO A 365 -7.06 22.32 -3.96
CA PRO A 365 -5.97 23.16 -4.46
C PRO A 365 -4.59 22.55 -4.20
N ARG A 366 -3.72 22.63 -5.21
CA ARG A 366 -2.33 22.12 -5.18
C ARG A 366 -1.39 23.17 -5.78
N PRO A 367 -1.06 24.25 -5.03
CA PRO A 367 -0.23 25.34 -5.54
C PRO A 367 1.04 24.83 -6.26
N PRO A 368 1.41 25.42 -7.41
CA PRO A 368 0.81 26.62 -8.01
C PRO A 368 -0.54 26.40 -8.71
N ARG A 369 -1.06 25.17 -8.75
CA ARG A 369 -2.32 24.83 -9.42
C ARG A 369 -3.53 25.10 -8.52
N GLU A 370 -4.57 25.69 -9.11
CA GLU A 370 -5.84 25.92 -8.42
C GLU A 370 -6.55 24.61 -8.07
N ASN A 371 -6.42 23.58 -8.91
CA ASN A 371 -6.94 22.23 -8.71
C ASN A 371 -6.31 21.27 -9.75
N LEU A 372 -6.73 20.00 -9.76
CA LEU A 372 -6.23 18.96 -10.66
C LEU A 372 -7.28 18.51 -11.71
N MET A 373 -8.36 19.27 -11.90
CA MET A 373 -9.41 18.93 -12.87
C MET A 373 -8.90 18.83 -14.32
N PRO A 374 -7.96 19.68 -14.79
CA PRO A 374 -7.41 19.53 -16.15
C PRO A 374 -6.76 18.16 -16.40
N TYR A 375 -6.09 17.61 -15.39
CA TYR A 375 -5.46 16.29 -15.47
C TYR A 375 -6.49 15.17 -15.56
N LEU A 376 -7.59 15.27 -14.80
CA LEU A 376 -8.71 14.33 -14.89
C LEU A 376 -9.38 14.41 -16.28
N ALA A 377 -9.61 15.61 -16.80
CA ALA A 377 -10.18 15.82 -18.13
C ALA A 377 -9.31 15.18 -19.23
N LYS A 378 -7.99 15.41 -19.18
CA LYS A 378 -7.00 14.79 -20.09
C LYS A 378 -7.05 13.27 -20.01
N PHE A 379 -7.08 12.70 -18.79
CA PHE A 379 -7.16 11.25 -18.60
C PHE A 379 -8.45 10.65 -19.16
N LEU A 380 -9.59 11.31 -18.93
CA LEU A 380 -10.90 10.88 -19.43
C LEU A 380 -11.07 11.11 -20.94
N GLY A 381 -10.16 11.86 -21.58
CA GLY A 381 -10.23 12.19 -23.00
C GLY A 381 -11.37 13.15 -23.35
N VAL A 382 -11.70 14.06 -22.43
CA VAL A 382 -12.78 15.05 -22.60
C VAL A 382 -12.26 16.48 -22.45
N PRO A 383 -12.92 17.50 -23.05
CA PRO A 383 -12.57 18.91 -22.84
C PRO A 383 -12.73 19.31 -21.37
N GLU A 384 -11.91 20.26 -20.89
CA GLU A 384 -12.00 20.78 -19.51
C GLU A 384 -13.35 21.42 -19.17
N SER A 385 -14.09 21.88 -20.18
CA SER A 385 -15.43 22.47 -20.04
C SER A 385 -16.56 21.42 -19.93
N ALA A 386 -16.27 20.14 -20.10
CA ALA A 386 -17.27 19.09 -20.01
C ALA A 386 -17.73 18.87 -18.56
N ASP A 387 -18.90 18.24 -18.40
CA ASP A 387 -19.36 17.80 -17.08
C ASP A 387 -18.49 16.65 -16.58
N MET A 388 -17.49 17.00 -15.77
CA MET A 388 -16.52 16.05 -15.21
C MET A 388 -17.17 15.01 -14.31
N ALA A 389 -18.30 15.32 -13.65
CA ALA A 389 -18.98 14.37 -12.79
C ALA A 389 -19.65 13.28 -13.64
N SER A 390 -20.37 13.68 -14.69
CA SER A 390 -20.98 12.75 -15.64
C SER A 390 -19.92 11.93 -16.39
N ALA A 391 -18.83 12.56 -16.86
CA ALA A 391 -17.75 11.86 -17.56
C ALA A 391 -17.04 10.83 -16.66
N SER A 392 -16.78 11.17 -15.39
CA SER A 392 -16.16 10.26 -14.43
C SER A 392 -17.10 9.10 -14.08
N HIS A 393 -18.40 9.36 -13.93
CA HIS A 393 -19.40 8.33 -13.66
C HIS A 393 -19.54 7.34 -14.81
N ASP A 394 -19.61 7.85 -16.04
CA ASP A 394 -19.66 7.02 -17.26
C ASP A 394 -18.41 6.17 -17.41
N PHE A 395 -17.23 6.73 -17.12
CA PHE A 395 -15.97 6.00 -17.11
C PHE A 395 -15.98 4.85 -16.09
N LEU A 396 -16.44 5.11 -14.86
CA LEU A 396 -16.58 4.07 -13.83
C LEU A 396 -17.55 2.98 -14.28
N LYS A 397 -18.76 3.34 -14.74
CA LYS A 397 -19.79 2.39 -15.21
C LYS A 397 -19.29 1.47 -16.31
N LYS A 398 -18.46 1.98 -17.24
CA LYS A 398 -17.93 1.22 -18.38
C LYS A 398 -16.74 0.34 -18.00
N THR A 399 -16.01 0.68 -16.95
CA THR A 399 -14.72 0.05 -16.63
C THR A 399 -14.80 -0.88 -15.42
N VAL A 400 -15.70 -0.59 -14.48
CA VAL A 400 -15.78 -1.24 -13.17
C VAL A 400 -17.03 -2.11 -13.06
N ARG A 401 -16.86 -3.30 -12.48
CA ARG A 401 -17.92 -4.16 -11.99
C ARG A 401 -17.73 -4.42 -10.50
N VAL A 402 -18.82 -4.40 -9.75
CA VAL A 402 -18.86 -4.93 -8.38
C VAL A 402 -19.69 -6.22 -8.42
N PRO A 403 -19.26 -7.31 -7.75
CA PRO A 403 -20.01 -8.56 -7.70
C PRO A 403 -21.46 -8.36 -7.27
N LYS A 404 -22.40 -9.01 -7.96
CA LYS A 404 -23.76 -9.20 -7.44
C LYS A 404 -23.71 -10.05 -6.19
N GLY A 405 -24.54 -9.73 -5.19
CA GLY A 405 -24.57 -10.48 -3.95
C GLY A 405 -25.76 -10.14 -3.08
N ILE A 406 -25.94 -10.93 -2.04
CA ILE A 406 -26.84 -10.66 -0.91
C ILE A 406 -26.02 -10.53 0.38
N ALA A 407 -26.58 -9.80 1.34
CA ALA A 407 -26.02 -9.67 2.68
C ALA A 407 -26.97 -10.27 3.72
N ILE A 408 -26.41 -11.13 4.56
CA ILE A 408 -27.06 -11.73 5.72
C ILE A 408 -26.73 -10.87 6.95
N PRO A 409 -27.72 -10.34 7.68
CA PRO A 409 -27.50 -9.42 8.80
C PRO A 409 -27.10 -10.15 10.09
N PHE A 410 -26.62 -9.37 11.07
CA PHE A 410 -26.32 -9.83 12.42
C PHE A 410 -27.52 -10.51 13.10
N ALA A 411 -28.73 -9.99 12.87
CA ALA A 411 -29.98 -10.56 13.39
C ALA A 411 -30.15 -12.05 13.03
N VAL A 412 -29.73 -12.45 11.83
CA VAL A 412 -29.82 -13.84 11.36
C VAL A 412 -28.78 -14.73 12.04
N GLN A 413 -27.56 -14.23 12.25
CA GLN A 413 -26.56 -14.94 13.05
C GLN A 413 -27.10 -15.17 14.47
N GLN A 414 -27.66 -14.15 15.10
CA GLN A 414 -28.20 -14.26 16.45
C GLN A 414 -29.32 -15.31 16.53
N GLU A 415 -30.30 -15.27 15.61
CA GLU A 415 -31.37 -16.28 15.53
C GLU A 415 -30.80 -17.71 15.43
N PHE A 416 -29.72 -17.89 14.65
CA PHE A 416 -29.04 -19.17 14.55
C PHE A 416 -28.36 -19.58 15.86
N LEU A 417 -27.62 -18.68 16.50
CA LEU A 417 -26.92 -18.97 17.76
C LEU A 417 -27.91 -19.30 18.90
N GLU A 418 -29.07 -18.64 18.94
CA GLU A 418 -30.13 -18.85 19.94
C GLU A 418 -30.90 -20.16 19.70
N SER A 419 -30.85 -20.70 18.49
CA SER A 419 -31.53 -21.97 18.15
C SER A 419 -30.93 -23.21 18.84
N SER A 420 -29.76 -23.08 19.48
CA SER A 420 -29.06 -24.18 20.16
C SER A 420 -28.60 -23.80 21.55
N SER A 421 -29.16 -24.48 22.57
CA SER A 421 -28.75 -24.30 23.96
C SER A 421 -27.28 -24.67 24.20
N ALA A 422 -26.72 -25.62 23.43
CA ALA A 422 -25.32 -25.99 23.52
C ALA A 422 -24.39 -24.86 23.07
N ILE A 423 -24.75 -24.15 21.99
CA ILE A 423 -24.02 -22.95 21.53
C ILE A 423 -24.08 -21.86 22.60
N GLN A 424 -25.27 -21.56 23.12
CA GLN A 424 -25.46 -20.55 24.16
C GLN A 424 -24.63 -20.83 25.42
N GLN A 425 -24.62 -22.09 25.88
CA GLN A 425 -23.78 -22.50 27.01
C GLN A 425 -22.29 -22.37 26.71
N GLY A 426 -21.86 -22.70 25.49
CA GLY A 426 -20.47 -22.55 25.07
C GLY A 426 -20.01 -21.08 25.03
N ILE A 427 -20.86 -20.17 24.54
CA ILE A 427 -20.62 -18.71 24.58
C ILE A 427 -20.47 -18.26 26.04
N GLY A 428 -21.37 -18.67 26.94
CA GLY A 428 -21.29 -18.33 28.36
C GLY A 428 -20.01 -18.80 29.04
N LYS A 429 -19.56 -20.04 28.75
CA LYS A 429 -18.28 -20.57 29.26
C LYS A 429 -17.08 -19.77 28.74
N LEU A 430 -17.06 -19.44 27.45
CA LEU A 430 -15.99 -18.65 26.85
C LEU A 430 -15.92 -17.25 27.46
N LYS A 431 -17.08 -16.62 27.67
CA LYS A 431 -17.17 -15.31 28.34
C LYS A 431 -16.58 -15.34 29.74
N MET A 432 -17.01 -16.29 30.58
CA MET A 432 -16.46 -16.46 31.94
C MET A 432 -14.95 -16.72 31.91
N ALA A 433 -14.46 -17.51 30.96
CA ALA A 433 -13.05 -17.79 30.81
C ALA A 433 -12.22 -16.53 30.48
N LEU A 434 -12.73 -15.67 29.60
CA LEU A 434 -12.10 -14.39 29.25
C LEU A 434 -12.10 -13.42 30.44
N GLU A 435 -13.21 -13.33 31.18
CA GLU A 435 -13.32 -12.48 32.38
C GLU A 435 -12.36 -12.91 33.50
N LEU A 436 -12.19 -14.23 33.70
CA LEU A 436 -11.31 -14.78 34.72
C LEU A 436 -9.83 -14.90 34.29
N GLY A 437 -9.51 -14.61 33.02
CA GLY A 437 -8.15 -14.71 32.48
C GLY A 437 -7.57 -16.13 32.50
N VAL A 438 -8.41 -17.17 32.37
CA VAL A 438 -7.94 -18.56 32.42
C VAL A 438 -7.27 -19.00 31.11
N ARG A 439 -6.40 -20.01 31.17
CA ARG A 439 -5.59 -20.46 30.02
C ARG A 439 -6.37 -21.23 28.95
N GLU A 440 -7.58 -21.70 29.26
CA GLU A 440 -8.33 -22.67 28.43
C GLU A 440 -9.18 -22.02 27.32
N VAL A 441 -9.05 -20.70 27.10
CA VAL A 441 -9.81 -19.94 26.10
C VAL A 441 -9.72 -20.58 24.71
N ASP A 442 -8.53 -20.99 24.28
CA ASP A 442 -8.32 -21.58 22.95
C ASP A 442 -9.12 -22.89 22.76
N ALA A 443 -9.17 -23.74 23.77
CA ALA A 443 -9.93 -25.00 23.71
C ALA A 443 -11.44 -24.74 23.64
N LEU A 444 -11.94 -23.77 24.42
CA LEU A 444 -13.35 -23.36 24.41
C LEU A 444 -13.75 -22.76 23.05
N CYS A 445 -12.89 -21.92 22.46
CA CYS A 445 -13.04 -21.41 21.11
C CYS A 445 -13.24 -22.55 20.10
N LEU A 446 -12.31 -23.51 20.06
CA LEU A 446 -12.36 -24.63 19.11
C LEU A 446 -13.61 -25.50 19.29
N GLN A 447 -14.02 -25.78 20.54
CA GLN A 447 -15.24 -26.53 20.85
C GLN A 447 -16.50 -25.80 20.35
N LEU A 448 -16.57 -24.48 20.56
CA LEU A 448 -17.70 -23.66 20.14
C LEU A 448 -17.76 -23.53 18.61
N GLN A 449 -16.62 -23.36 17.93
CA GLN A 449 -16.55 -23.41 16.47
C GLN A 449 -17.09 -24.73 15.93
N GLN A 450 -16.69 -25.86 16.51
CA GLN A 450 -17.19 -27.17 16.10
C GLN A 450 -18.71 -27.31 16.33
N SER A 451 -19.22 -26.73 17.42
CA SER A 451 -20.67 -26.72 17.71
C SER A 451 -21.44 -25.94 16.65
N ILE A 452 -20.95 -24.75 16.27
CA ILE A 452 -21.54 -23.93 15.19
C ILE A 452 -21.53 -24.69 13.86
N ARG A 453 -20.41 -25.33 13.50
CA ARG A 453 -20.28 -26.11 12.26
C ARG A 453 -21.25 -27.29 12.20
N THR A 454 -21.50 -27.96 13.33
CA THR A 454 -22.28 -29.21 13.39
C THR A 454 -23.78 -29.00 13.59
N VAL A 455 -24.19 -27.91 14.24
CA VAL A 455 -25.60 -27.61 14.44
C VAL A 455 -26.32 -27.48 13.09
N ARG A 456 -27.49 -28.11 13.00
CA ARG A 456 -28.38 -28.04 11.85
C ARG A 456 -29.05 -26.67 11.81
N MET A 457 -28.93 -25.99 10.68
CA MET A 457 -29.71 -24.78 10.40
C MET A 457 -31.18 -25.13 10.25
N THR A 458 -32.07 -24.36 10.87
CA THR A 458 -33.52 -24.60 10.78
C THR A 458 -34.01 -24.44 9.34
N ASP A 459 -35.02 -25.21 8.94
CA ASP A 459 -35.55 -25.16 7.57
C ASP A 459 -36.12 -23.76 7.25
N LYS A 460 -36.71 -23.08 8.25
CA LYS A 460 -37.15 -21.68 8.14
C LYS A 460 -36.00 -20.76 7.74
N LEU A 461 -34.85 -20.88 8.41
CA LEU A 461 -33.70 -20.01 8.12
C LEU A 461 -33.07 -20.35 6.77
N ARG A 462 -32.95 -21.64 6.48
CA ARG A 462 -32.44 -22.14 5.19
C ARG A 462 -33.26 -21.61 4.02
N ASN A 463 -34.59 -21.73 4.10
CA ASN A 463 -35.50 -21.29 3.04
C ASN A 463 -35.46 -19.77 2.82
N ARG A 464 -35.25 -18.97 3.88
CA ARG A 464 -35.09 -17.51 3.76
C ARG A 464 -33.84 -17.12 2.98
N ILE A 465 -32.70 -17.76 3.28
CA ILE A 465 -31.45 -17.52 2.56
C ILE A 465 -31.57 -18.00 1.11
N ASP A 466 -32.11 -19.20 0.89
CA ASP A 466 -32.29 -19.80 -0.44
C ASP A 466 -33.19 -18.94 -1.34
N ALA A 467 -34.28 -18.40 -0.80
CA ALA A 467 -35.19 -17.52 -1.53
C ALA A 467 -34.49 -16.24 -2.03
N GLU A 468 -33.67 -15.60 -1.21
CA GLU A 468 -32.95 -14.39 -1.61
C GLU A 468 -31.81 -14.69 -2.60
N ILE A 469 -31.13 -15.85 -2.47
CA ILE A 469 -30.16 -16.33 -3.47
C ILE A 469 -30.85 -16.53 -4.81
N ALA A 470 -31.97 -17.28 -4.84
CA ALA A 470 -32.70 -17.56 -6.07
C ALA A 470 -33.22 -16.28 -6.74
N LYS A 471 -33.67 -15.30 -5.94
CA LYS A 471 -34.21 -14.03 -6.41
C LYS A 471 -33.15 -13.09 -6.98
N HIS A 472 -31.99 -12.98 -6.33
CA HIS A 472 -30.99 -11.96 -6.67
C HIS A 472 -29.77 -12.50 -7.43
N LEU A 473 -29.50 -13.80 -7.34
CA LEU A 473 -28.30 -14.46 -7.89
C LEU A 473 -28.64 -15.60 -8.87
N SER A 474 -29.83 -15.55 -9.48
CA SER A 474 -30.19 -16.47 -10.56
C SER A 474 -29.17 -16.39 -11.70
N GLY A 475 -28.73 -17.54 -12.19
CA GLY A 475 -27.72 -17.66 -13.25
C GLY A 475 -26.26 -17.63 -12.77
N VAL A 476 -26.00 -17.43 -11.48
CA VAL A 476 -24.64 -17.52 -10.91
C VAL A 476 -24.27 -18.98 -10.68
N SER A 477 -23.11 -19.40 -11.19
CA SER A 477 -22.62 -20.79 -11.11
C SER A 477 -21.66 -21.06 -9.95
N ALA A 478 -20.98 -20.03 -9.45
CA ALA A 478 -20.03 -20.11 -8.36
C ALA A 478 -20.14 -18.88 -7.46
N PHE A 479 -20.00 -19.10 -6.15
CA PHE A 479 -20.17 -18.09 -5.12
C PHE A 479 -18.90 -17.94 -4.27
N VAL A 480 -18.76 -16.76 -3.70
CA VAL A 480 -17.85 -16.48 -2.59
C VAL A 480 -18.68 -16.10 -1.38
N VAL A 481 -18.40 -16.73 -0.24
CA VAL A 481 -19.05 -16.46 1.05
C VAL A 481 -18.05 -15.75 1.96
N ARG A 482 -18.26 -14.45 2.24
CA ARG A 482 -17.29 -13.59 2.93
C ARG A 482 -17.80 -13.13 4.30
N SER A 483 -16.88 -12.99 5.24
CA SER A 483 -17.12 -12.33 6.52
C SER A 483 -17.45 -10.84 6.34
N SER A 484 -18.31 -10.31 7.20
CA SER A 484 -18.55 -8.87 7.35
C SER A 484 -18.99 -8.59 8.78
N SER A 485 -18.03 -8.44 9.70
CA SER A 485 -18.31 -8.17 11.12
C SER A 485 -18.38 -6.66 11.43
N ASN A 486 -19.06 -6.30 12.53
CA ASN A 486 -18.98 -4.95 13.13
C ASN A 486 -17.66 -4.73 13.89
N ALA A 487 -16.92 -5.79 14.18
CA ALA A 487 -15.58 -5.75 14.76
C ALA A 487 -14.51 -5.88 13.66
N GLU A 488 -14.71 -5.18 12.53
CA GLU A 488 -13.77 -5.06 11.42
C GLU A 488 -13.48 -3.59 11.09
N ASP A 489 -12.24 -3.32 10.68
CA ASP A 489 -11.78 -2.01 10.21
C ASP A 489 -12.12 -0.84 11.17
N LEU A 490 -11.88 -1.06 12.47
CA LEU A 490 -12.12 -0.08 13.53
C LEU A 490 -10.88 0.80 13.77
N ALA A 491 -11.10 2.02 14.23
CA ALA A 491 -10.01 2.90 14.65
C ALA A 491 -9.18 2.23 15.77
N GLY A 492 -7.88 2.03 15.53
CA GLY A 492 -6.98 1.34 16.48
C GLY A 492 -7.07 -0.20 16.50
N PHE A 493 -7.88 -0.79 15.62
CA PHE A 493 -7.98 -2.24 15.44
C PHE A 493 -8.23 -2.63 13.97
N SER A 494 -7.15 -2.98 13.28
CA SER A 494 -7.23 -3.59 11.95
C SER A 494 -7.50 -5.10 12.08
N ALA A 495 -8.65 -5.53 11.56
CA ALA A 495 -9.08 -6.93 11.51
C ALA A 495 -8.61 -7.62 10.21
N ALA A 496 -7.57 -7.12 9.55
CA ALA A 496 -7.08 -7.67 8.29
C ALA A 496 -6.75 -9.18 8.44
N GLY A 497 -7.42 -10.02 7.67
CA GLY A 497 -7.18 -11.46 7.63
C GLY A 497 -7.47 -12.22 8.93
N ILE A 498 -8.37 -11.72 9.80
CA ILE A 498 -8.73 -12.42 11.06
C ILE A 498 -9.94 -13.35 10.94
N TYR A 499 -10.76 -13.20 9.90
CA TYR A 499 -11.99 -13.96 9.66
C TYR A 499 -11.96 -14.66 8.30
N GLU A 500 -12.77 -15.69 8.15
CA GLU A 500 -12.74 -16.57 6.98
C GLU A 500 -13.50 -16.01 5.77
N SER A 501 -13.03 -16.34 4.58
CA SER A 501 -13.75 -16.16 3.31
C SER A 501 -13.60 -17.42 2.47
N ILE A 502 -14.71 -17.95 1.97
CA ILE A 502 -14.75 -19.24 1.30
C ILE A 502 -15.11 -19.02 -0.17
N SER A 503 -14.17 -19.32 -1.05
CA SER A 503 -14.30 -19.18 -2.50
C SER A 503 -14.72 -20.49 -3.17
N SER A 504 -15.05 -20.41 -4.46
CA SER A 504 -15.39 -21.57 -5.31
C SER A 504 -16.55 -22.44 -4.79
N VAL A 505 -17.56 -21.82 -4.18
CA VAL A 505 -18.74 -22.53 -3.68
C VAL A 505 -19.77 -22.68 -4.80
N SER A 506 -20.01 -23.90 -5.30
CA SER A 506 -20.95 -24.15 -6.41
C SER A 506 -22.14 -25.03 -6.05
N LYS A 507 -22.12 -25.67 -4.87
CA LYS A 507 -23.20 -26.58 -4.42
C LYS A 507 -24.05 -25.88 -3.37
N ALA A 508 -25.38 -26.01 -3.48
CA ALA A 508 -26.33 -25.40 -2.54
C ALA A 508 -26.02 -25.75 -1.08
N ASP A 509 -25.80 -27.03 -0.75
CA ASP A 509 -25.45 -27.46 0.61
C ASP A 509 -24.16 -26.81 1.11
N LYS A 510 -23.18 -26.63 0.21
CA LYS A 510 -21.89 -26.03 0.56
C LYS A 510 -22.01 -24.55 0.90
N ILE A 511 -23.01 -23.83 0.36
CA ILE A 511 -23.28 -22.43 0.73
C ILE A 511 -23.62 -22.34 2.23
N PHE A 512 -24.55 -23.16 2.71
CA PHE A 512 -24.95 -23.14 4.12
C PHE A 512 -23.84 -23.59 5.07
N GLU A 513 -23.03 -24.58 4.66
CA GLU A 513 -21.82 -24.93 5.41
C GLU A 513 -20.85 -23.75 5.49
N SER A 514 -20.67 -23.03 4.38
CA SER A 514 -19.76 -21.89 4.30
C SER A 514 -20.24 -20.71 5.16
N VAL A 515 -21.57 -20.45 5.19
CA VAL A 515 -22.16 -19.46 6.10
C VAL A 515 -21.85 -19.80 7.57
N LYS A 516 -22.02 -21.08 7.96
CA LYS A 516 -21.69 -21.53 9.32
C LYS A 516 -20.19 -21.44 9.62
N GLU A 517 -19.34 -21.70 8.65
CA GLU A 517 -17.88 -21.57 8.80
C GLU A 517 -17.47 -20.11 9.00
N VAL A 518 -18.05 -19.19 8.22
CA VAL A 518 -17.84 -17.74 8.42
C VAL A 518 -18.29 -17.30 9.81
N TRP A 519 -19.47 -17.73 10.28
CA TRP A 519 -19.89 -17.45 11.66
C TRP A 519 -18.97 -18.07 12.71
N ALA A 520 -18.48 -19.29 12.49
CA ALA A 520 -17.52 -19.93 13.37
C ALA A 520 -16.18 -19.19 13.40
N SER A 521 -15.75 -18.54 12.31
CA SER A 521 -14.50 -17.78 12.26
C SER A 521 -14.45 -16.61 13.25
N LEU A 522 -15.62 -16.05 13.61
CA LEU A 522 -15.76 -15.06 14.66
C LEU A 522 -15.25 -15.58 16.02
N LEU A 523 -15.13 -16.90 16.20
CA LEU A 523 -14.74 -17.53 17.46
C LEU A 523 -13.42 -18.29 17.33
N SER A 524 -12.62 -18.00 16.31
CA SER A 524 -11.25 -18.55 16.23
C SER A 524 -10.43 -18.07 17.43
N PRO A 525 -9.52 -18.90 17.98
CA PRO A 525 -8.67 -18.47 19.10
C PRO A 525 -7.95 -17.15 18.83
N ARG A 526 -7.47 -16.96 17.60
CA ARG A 526 -6.81 -15.72 17.16
C ARG A 526 -7.75 -14.52 17.20
N SER A 527 -8.95 -14.60 16.62
CA SER A 527 -9.87 -13.46 16.55
C SER A 527 -10.41 -13.07 17.93
N VAL A 528 -10.65 -14.04 18.81
CA VAL A 528 -11.05 -13.81 20.21
C VAL A 528 -9.94 -13.13 20.99
N ARG A 529 -8.70 -13.64 20.93
CA ARG A 529 -7.56 -13.01 21.63
C ARG A 529 -7.31 -11.58 21.18
N LEU A 530 -7.29 -11.34 19.87
CA LEU A 530 -7.01 -10.01 19.33
C LEU A 530 -8.07 -8.98 19.77
N ARG A 531 -9.35 -9.33 19.71
CA ARG A 531 -10.44 -8.46 20.20
C ARG A 531 -10.37 -8.24 21.70
N HIS A 532 -10.14 -9.30 22.48
CA HIS A 532 -10.02 -9.21 23.92
C HIS A 532 -8.83 -8.32 24.34
N GLN A 533 -7.70 -8.40 23.65
CA GLN A 533 -6.52 -7.56 23.88
C GLN A 533 -6.79 -6.06 23.67
N VAL A 534 -7.75 -5.72 22.81
CA VAL A 534 -8.18 -4.32 22.59
C VAL A 534 -9.45 -3.95 23.34
N GLY A 535 -9.91 -4.81 24.24
CA GLY A 535 -11.09 -4.55 25.06
C GLY A 535 -12.44 -4.64 24.34
N ILE A 536 -12.48 -5.24 23.15
CA ILE A 536 -13.74 -5.52 22.44
C ILE A 536 -14.42 -6.72 23.11
N SER A 537 -15.64 -6.49 23.62
CA SER A 537 -16.44 -7.52 24.29
C SER A 537 -16.94 -8.58 23.32
N LEU A 538 -17.07 -9.82 23.81
CA LEU A 538 -17.69 -10.91 23.05
C LEU A 538 -19.18 -10.64 22.81
N ASP A 539 -19.87 -9.96 23.73
CA ASP A 539 -21.32 -9.71 23.67
C ASP A 539 -21.72 -8.74 22.55
N ASP A 540 -20.78 -7.88 22.16
CA ASP A 540 -21.01 -6.79 21.21
C ASP A 540 -20.50 -7.16 19.79
N CYS A 541 -19.99 -8.37 19.60
CA CYS A 541 -19.40 -8.83 18.34
C CYS A 541 -20.34 -9.71 17.53
N TYR A 542 -20.65 -9.29 16.31
CA TYR A 542 -21.51 -10.01 15.38
C TYR A 542 -20.88 -10.14 14.00
N MET A 543 -21.32 -11.14 13.25
CA MET A 543 -20.83 -11.50 11.93
C MET A 543 -21.97 -11.52 10.93
N GLY A 544 -22.00 -10.51 10.07
CA GLY A 544 -22.76 -10.53 8.84
C GLY A 544 -22.05 -11.41 7.82
N VAL A 545 -22.78 -11.85 6.79
CA VAL A 545 -22.22 -12.71 5.75
C VAL A 545 -22.63 -12.19 4.38
N ILE A 546 -21.65 -12.03 3.49
CA ILE A 546 -21.89 -11.71 2.10
C ILE A 546 -21.88 -13.00 1.30
N ILE A 547 -22.91 -13.25 0.50
CA ILE A 547 -22.92 -14.30 -0.52
C ILE A 547 -22.96 -13.60 -1.86
N GLN A 548 -21.88 -13.69 -2.64
CA GLN A 548 -21.72 -12.97 -3.89
C GLN A 548 -21.25 -13.88 -5.02
N GLU A 549 -21.47 -13.45 -6.27
CA GLU A 549 -20.91 -14.10 -7.44
C GLU A 549 -19.37 -14.13 -7.36
N MET A 550 -18.79 -15.24 -7.80
CA MET A 550 -17.36 -15.35 -8.01
C MET A 550 -17.01 -14.76 -9.37
N ILE A 551 -16.07 -13.81 -9.41
CA ILE A 551 -15.55 -13.22 -10.64
C ILE A 551 -14.24 -13.94 -11.00
N GLU A 552 -14.14 -14.44 -12.23
CA GLU A 552 -12.90 -14.97 -12.79
C GLU A 552 -12.03 -13.85 -13.33
N SER A 553 -10.70 -14.00 -13.24
CA SER A 553 -9.76 -12.95 -13.66
C SER A 553 -8.38 -13.49 -13.97
N ASP A 554 -7.68 -12.82 -14.89
CA ASP A 554 -6.30 -13.14 -15.24
C ASP A 554 -5.32 -12.64 -14.19
N ILE A 555 -5.60 -11.46 -13.64
CA ILE A 555 -4.77 -10.80 -12.63
C ILE A 555 -5.64 -10.22 -11.52
N GLY A 556 -5.00 -9.94 -10.40
CA GLY A 556 -5.64 -9.13 -9.37
C GLY A 556 -4.69 -8.81 -8.23
N GLY A 557 -5.18 -8.11 -7.21
CA GLY A 557 -4.35 -7.73 -6.09
C GLY A 557 -4.98 -6.66 -5.24
N VAL A 558 -4.13 -5.78 -4.70
CA VAL A 558 -4.49 -4.75 -3.73
C VAL A 558 -3.94 -3.42 -4.20
N LEU A 559 -4.78 -2.39 -4.19
CA LEU A 559 -4.39 -1.00 -4.45
C LEU A 559 -4.56 -0.20 -3.17
N VAL A 560 -3.59 0.67 -2.85
CA VAL A 560 -3.77 1.73 -1.87
C VAL A 560 -3.57 3.09 -2.52
N THR A 561 -4.44 4.06 -2.23
CA THR A 561 -4.39 5.38 -2.87
C THR A 561 -3.34 6.33 -2.28
N THR A 562 -2.25 5.78 -1.76
CA THR A 562 -1.06 6.50 -1.29
C THR A 562 0.18 5.68 -1.61
N ASN A 563 1.36 6.29 -1.57
CA ASN A 563 2.62 5.55 -1.59
C ASN A 563 3.07 5.33 -0.14
N PRO A 564 3.01 4.11 0.42
CA PRO A 564 3.39 3.86 1.83
C PRO A 564 4.83 4.26 2.15
N SER A 565 5.74 4.25 1.16
CA SER A 565 7.13 4.64 1.35
C SER A 565 7.36 6.15 1.22
N ASN A 566 6.38 6.91 0.71
CA ASN A 566 6.44 8.37 0.60
C ASN A 566 5.04 8.99 0.64
N VAL A 567 4.40 8.92 1.81
CA VAL A 567 3.01 9.37 2.04
C VAL A 567 2.80 10.86 1.77
N LYS A 568 3.87 11.67 1.78
CA LYS A 568 3.81 13.10 1.47
C LYS A 568 3.59 13.36 -0.02
N ASP A 569 3.93 12.41 -0.89
CA ASP A 569 3.68 12.52 -2.32
C ASP A 569 2.27 12.07 -2.66
N PHE A 570 1.36 13.03 -2.74
CA PHE A 570 -0.06 12.78 -3.03
C PHE A 570 -0.33 12.30 -4.46
N ARG A 571 0.64 12.35 -5.37
CA ARG A 571 0.42 12.01 -6.79
C ARG A 571 0.31 10.51 -7.02
N ASN A 572 0.92 9.73 -6.13
CA ASN A 572 1.20 8.33 -6.35
C ASN A 572 0.22 7.40 -5.64
N VAL A 573 -0.17 6.35 -6.35
CA VAL A 573 -0.95 5.21 -5.87
C VAL A 573 -0.04 3.99 -5.90
N TYR A 574 -0.09 3.15 -4.88
CA TYR A 574 0.71 1.92 -4.79
C TYR A 574 -0.17 0.70 -5.04
N MET A 575 0.36 -0.29 -5.78
CA MET A 575 -0.36 -1.51 -6.14
C MET A 575 0.51 -2.75 -5.94
N ASN A 576 -0.09 -3.77 -5.33
CA ASN A 576 0.38 -5.14 -5.42
C ASN A 576 -0.40 -5.88 -6.50
N VAL A 577 0.29 -6.60 -7.37
CA VAL A 577 -0.27 -7.36 -8.49
C VAL A 577 0.15 -8.83 -8.41
N SER A 578 -0.82 -9.71 -8.57
CA SER A 578 -0.66 -11.16 -8.74
C SER A 578 -1.06 -11.55 -10.16
N LEU A 579 -0.21 -12.32 -10.84
CA LEU A 579 -0.49 -12.85 -12.19
C LEU A 579 -1.23 -14.20 -12.17
N LYS A 580 -1.52 -14.78 -11.00
CA LYS A 580 -2.07 -16.16 -10.90
C LYS A 580 -3.11 -16.37 -9.81
N SER A 581 -3.04 -15.67 -8.68
CA SER A 581 -4.00 -15.83 -7.58
C SER A 581 -3.92 -14.66 -6.61
N VAL A 582 -5.04 -13.96 -6.43
CA VAL A 582 -5.16 -12.84 -5.47
C VAL A 582 -5.12 -13.33 -4.03
N GLU A 583 -5.77 -14.46 -3.73
CA GLU A 583 -5.78 -15.07 -2.40
C GLU A 583 -4.36 -15.30 -1.88
N LYS A 584 -3.46 -15.84 -2.72
CA LYS A 584 -2.07 -16.11 -2.33
C LYS A 584 -1.27 -14.85 -1.99
N VAL A 585 -1.58 -13.72 -2.63
CA VAL A 585 -0.95 -12.42 -2.34
C VAL A 585 -1.52 -11.78 -1.09
N VAL A 586 -2.84 -11.85 -0.89
CA VAL A 586 -3.50 -11.38 0.34
C VAL A 586 -2.98 -12.16 1.56
N HIS A 587 -2.85 -13.48 1.46
CA HIS A 587 -2.24 -14.31 2.50
C HIS A 587 -0.69 -14.21 2.56
N GLY A 588 -0.08 -13.37 1.71
CA GLY A 588 1.36 -13.13 1.63
C GLY A 588 2.22 -14.34 1.25
N SER A 589 1.63 -15.47 0.87
CA SER A 589 2.36 -16.71 0.54
C SER A 589 3.25 -16.61 -0.71
N VAL A 590 2.98 -15.61 -1.55
CA VAL A 590 3.75 -15.25 -2.75
C VAL A 590 4.03 -13.76 -2.68
N LEU A 591 5.26 -13.34 -2.92
CA LEU A 591 5.60 -11.92 -3.03
C LEU A 591 5.00 -11.35 -4.33
N PRO A 592 4.12 -10.33 -4.24
CA PRO A 592 3.50 -9.74 -5.42
C PRO A 592 4.48 -8.88 -6.22
N ILE A 593 4.11 -8.63 -7.48
CA ILE A 593 4.67 -7.51 -8.24
C ILE A 593 4.22 -6.22 -7.54
N GLN A 594 5.15 -5.31 -7.31
CA GLN A 594 4.89 -4.03 -6.64
C GLN A 594 5.04 -2.90 -7.66
N MET A 595 4.02 -2.04 -7.75
CA MET A 595 3.99 -0.95 -8.73
C MET A 595 3.53 0.35 -8.09
N ILE A 596 3.97 1.45 -8.69
CA ILE A 596 3.46 2.79 -8.40
C ILE A 596 2.92 3.38 -9.70
N TYR A 597 1.82 4.12 -9.59
CA TYR A 597 1.23 4.90 -10.67
C TYR A 597 0.98 6.34 -10.22
N ASN A 598 1.35 7.29 -11.08
CA ASN A 598 1.08 8.71 -10.89
C ASN A 598 -0.29 9.06 -11.49
N THR A 599 -1.23 9.48 -10.64
CA THR A 599 -2.62 9.81 -11.02
C THR A 599 -2.82 11.29 -11.36
N VAL A 600 -1.75 12.07 -11.47
CA VAL A 600 -1.80 13.47 -11.90
C VAL A 600 -1.23 13.56 -13.30
N GLU A 601 0.08 13.43 -13.42
CA GLU A 601 0.80 13.61 -14.68
C GLU A 601 0.77 12.36 -15.57
N GLY A 602 0.44 11.19 -14.98
CA GLY A 602 0.44 9.89 -15.66
C GLY A 602 1.77 9.14 -15.53
N GLY A 603 1.79 7.91 -16.04
CA GLY A 603 2.93 7.01 -15.93
C GLY A 603 2.85 6.09 -14.71
N GLY A 604 3.59 5.00 -14.79
CA GLY A 604 3.74 4.04 -13.72
C GLY A 604 5.04 3.26 -13.87
N ARG A 605 5.48 2.64 -12.79
CA ARG A 605 6.77 1.94 -12.74
C ARG A 605 6.70 0.67 -11.90
N THR A 606 7.52 -0.31 -12.29
CA THR A 606 7.66 -1.56 -11.54
C THR A 606 8.74 -1.41 -10.45
N LEU A 607 8.35 -1.46 -9.19
CA LEU A 607 9.28 -1.40 -8.06
C LEU A 607 9.92 -2.76 -7.76
N SER A 608 9.15 -3.84 -7.84
CA SER A 608 9.59 -5.20 -7.56
C SER A 608 8.78 -6.19 -8.38
N LEU A 609 9.41 -7.27 -8.84
CA LEU A 609 8.73 -8.39 -9.48
C LEU A 609 8.23 -9.44 -8.47
N GLY A 610 8.59 -9.31 -7.19
CA GLY A 610 8.28 -10.32 -6.18
C GLY A 610 8.85 -11.69 -6.57
N ASP A 611 8.01 -12.72 -6.54
CA ASP A 611 8.39 -14.09 -6.92
C ASP A 611 8.19 -14.38 -8.42
N PHE A 612 7.83 -13.39 -9.23
CA PHE A 612 7.54 -13.56 -10.65
C PHE A 612 8.79 -13.34 -11.51
N ALA A 613 8.95 -14.16 -12.56
CA ALA A 613 10.08 -14.04 -13.50
C ALA A 613 9.92 -12.87 -14.49
N GLU A 614 8.67 -12.55 -14.83
CA GLU A 614 8.32 -11.48 -15.75
C GLU A 614 7.30 -10.53 -15.11
N GLY A 615 7.34 -9.27 -15.54
CA GLY A 615 6.39 -8.25 -15.13
C GLY A 615 5.04 -8.37 -15.85
N ILE A 616 4.28 -7.29 -15.81
CA ILE A 616 2.98 -7.20 -16.51
C ILE A 616 3.16 -6.87 -18.01
N SER A 617 2.16 -7.23 -18.82
CA SER A 617 2.08 -6.80 -20.22
C SER A 617 1.70 -5.31 -20.35
N ALA A 618 1.83 -4.74 -21.56
CA ALA A 618 1.44 -3.36 -21.83
C ALA A 618 -0.09 -3.14 -21.65
N GLU A 619 -0.90 -4.10 -22.08
CA GLU A 619 -2.36 -4.08 -21.92
C GLU A 619 -2.77 -4.12 -20.45
N GLN A 620 -2.11 -4.99 -19.67
CA GLN A 620 -2.28 -5.04 -18.22
C GLN A 620 -1.89 -3.70 -17.59
N GLY A 621 -0.75 -3.12 -18.02
CA GLY A 621 -0.29 -1.82 -17.54
C GLY A 621 -1.30 -0.69 -17.78
N ALA A 622 -1.91 -0.64 -18.96
CA ALA A 622 -2.96 0.33 -19.28
C ALA A 622 -4.23 0.12 -18.43
N MET A 623 -4.59 -1.13 -18.14
CA MET A 623 -5.72 -1.45 -17.25
C MET A 623 -5.44 -1.00 -15.81
N LEU A 624 -4.23 -1.27 -15.29
CA LEU A 624 -3.84 -0.85 -13.94
C LEU A 624 -3.73 0.67 -13.80
N GLN A 625 -3.32 1.36 -14.85
CA GLN A 625 -3.38 2.82 -14.87
C GLN A 625 -4.83 3.29 -14.68
N LYS A 626 -5.80 2.72 -15.41
CA LYS A 626 -7.24 3.06 -15.20
C LYS A 626 -7.66 2.81 -13.76
N LEU A 627 -7.28 1.68 -13.18
CA LEU A 627 -7.56 1.35 -11.79
C LEU A 627 -6.96 2.36 -10.80
N ALA A 628 -5.76 2.88 -11.05
CA ALA A 628 -5.16 3.92 -10.21
C ALA A 628 -6.03 5.20 -10.14
N PHE A 629 -6.54 5.65 -11.29
CA PHE A 629 -7.47 6.79 -11.36
C PHE A 629 -8.82 6.49 -10.70
N ILE A 630 -9.37 5.28 -10.92
CA ILE A 630 -10.58 4.79 -10.23
C ILE A 630 -10.39 4.86 -8.72
N GLY A 631 -9.23 4.44 -8.21
CA GLY A 631 -8.87 4.53 -6.80
C GLY A 631 -9.04 5.95 -6.23
N ARG A 632 -8.61 6.99 -6.94
CA ARG A 632 -8.77 8.40 -6.50
C ARG A 632 -10.23 8.86 -6.48
N LEU A 633 -11.04 8.42 -7.44
CA LEU A 633 -12.48 8.73 -7.46
C LEU A 633 -13.17 8.07 -6.25
N LEU A 634 -12.83 6.81 -5.96
CA LEU A 634 -13.33 6.08 -4.80
C LEU A 634 -12.85 6.67 -3.48
N GLN A 635 -11.57 7.05 -3.38
CA GLN A 635 -11.02 7.77 -2.22
C GLN A 635 -11.85 9.02 -1.91
N SER A 636 -12.21 9.79 -2.93
CA SER A 636 -12.99 11.01 -2.75
C SER A 636 -14.39 10.72 -2.20
N HIS A 637 -15.04 9.68 -2.72
CA HIS A 637 -16.37 9.28 -2.25
C HIS A 637 -16.36 8.71 -0.83
N PHE A 638 -15.42 7.81 -0.53
CA PHE A 638 -15.31 7.12 0.77
C PHE A 638 -14.59 7.94 1.85
N SER A 639 -14.07 9.12 1.53
CA SER A 639 -13.45 10.00 2.51
C SER A 639 -14.45 10.36 3.63
N PRO A 640 -14.05 10.34 4.91
CA PRO A 640 -14.93 10.73 6.02
C PRO A 640 -15.20 12.24 6.05
N ASP A 641 -14.32 13.03 5.44
CA ASP A 641 -14.39 14.48 5.41
C ASP A 641 -14.15 15.06 4.00
N TYR A 642 -14.27 16.38 3.88
CA TYR A 642 -14.06 17.13 2.63
C TYR A 642 -12.60 17.50 2.34
N THR A 643 -11.64 17.01 3.14
CA THR A 643 -10.21 17.11 2.80
C THR A 643 -9.82 16.10 1.73
N PHE A 644 -10.59 15.01 1.61
CA PHE A 644 -10.34 13.88 0.69
C PHE A 644 -8.94 13.27 0.85
N SER A 645 -8.33 13.46 2.02
CA SER A 645 -6.94 13.11 2.29
C SER A 645 -6.76 11.66 2.74
N GLN A 646 -7.78 11.05 3.34
CA GLN A 646 -7.68 9.68 3.84
C GLN A 646 -7.56 8.70 2.67
N PRO A 647 -6.46 7.94 2.56
CA PRO A 647 -6.31 6.93 1.53
C PRO A 647 -7.25 5.75 1.75
N VAL A 648 -7.54 5.02 0.67
CA VAL A 648 -8.33 3.79 0.70
C VAL A 648 -7.51 2.61 0.22
N ASP A 649 -7.82 1.43 0.77
CA ASP A 649 -7.31 0.11 0.42
C ASP A 649 -8.42 -0.65 -0.34
N ILE A 650 -8.11 -1.10 -1.55
CA ILE A 650 -9.04 -1.67 -2.51
C ILE A 650 -8.53 -3.05 -2.96
N GLU A 651 -9.33 -4.09 -2.75
CA GLU A 651 -9.12 -5.40 -3.35
C GLU A 651 -9.77 -5.45 -4.74
N TRP A 652 -9.02 -5.88 -5.74
CA TRP A 652 -9.46 -5.84 -7.13
C TRP A 652 -9.02 -7.07 -7.93
N LEU A 653 -9.79 -7.36 -8.98
CA LEU A 653 -9.52 -8.32 -10.04
C LEU A 653 -9.57 -7.60 -11.38
N ALA A 654 -8.81 -8.06 -12.37
CA ALA A 654 -8.94 -7.53 -13.73
C ALA A 654 -8.78 -8.64 -14.78
N SER A 655 -9.53 -8.49 -15.86
CA SER A 655 -9.45 -9.29 -17.07
C SER A 655 -9.60 -8.37 -18.29
N ALA A 656 -9.59 -8.96 -19.49
CA ALA A 656 -9.93 -8.21 -20.71
C ALA A 656 -11.33 -7.58 -20.68
N GLU A 657 -12.25 -8.10 -19.87
CA GLU A 657 -13.64 -7.63 -19.78
C GLU A 657 -13.82 -6.41 -18.87
N GLY A 658 -12.84 -6.09 -18.02
CA GLY A 658 -12.88 -4.94 -17.12
C GLY A 658 -12.27 -5.22 -15.75
N ILE A 659 -12.59 -4.34 -14.78
CA ILE A 659 -12.06 -4.39 -13.42
C ILE A 659 -13.17 -4.76 -12.44
N GLY A 660 -12.98 -5.86 -11.71
CA GLY A 660 -13.82 -6.27 -10.59
C GLY A 660 -13.32 -5.65 -9.27
N LEU A 661 -14.15 -4.88 -8.57
CA LEU A 661 -13.83 -4.42 -7.20
C LEU A 661 -14.48 -5.34 -6.17
N LEU A 662 -13.66 -5.94 -5.32
CA LEU A 662 -14.09 -6.96 -4.36
C LEU A 662 -14.27 -6.41 -2.95
N GLN A 663 -13.56 -5.35 -2.60
CA GLN A 663 -13.60 -4.72 -1.29
C GLN A 663 -13.01 -3.32 -1.36
N ILE A 664 -13.49 -2.44 -0.50
CA ILE A 664 -12.88 -1.14 -0.22
C ILE A 664 -12.95 -0.86 1.28
N ARG A 665 -11.91 -0.26 1.83
CA ARG A 665 -11.85 0.20 3.22
C ARG A 665 -10.88 1.37 3.38
N PRO A 666 -10.98 2.15 4.47
CA PRO A 666 -9.96 3.13 4.79
C PRO A 666 -8.59 2.47 4.99
N TYR A 667 -7.54 3.07 4.42
CA TYR A 667 -6.16 2.67 4.71
C TYR A 667 -5.69 3.45 5.94
N SER A 668 -5.42 2.72 7.03
CA SER A 668 -4.90 3.30 8.27
C SER A 668 -3.38 3.22 8.29
N GLU A 669 -2.72 4.37 8.52
CA GLU A 669 -1.28 4.50 8.70
C GLU A 669 -0.81 4.29 10.15
#